data_AF-A0A1F0W0V9-F1
#
_entry.id   AF-A0A1F0W0V9-F1
#
_cell.length_a   1.000
_cell.length_b   1.000
_cell.length_c   1.000
_cell.angle_alpha   90.00
_cell.angle_beta   90.00
_cell.angle_gamma   90.00
#
_symmetry.space_group_name_H-M   'P 1'
#
loop_
_entity.id
_entity.type
_entity.pdbx_description
1 polymer ?
#
loop_
_entity_poly.entity_id
_entity_poly.type
_entity_poly.pdbx_seq_one_letter_code
_entity_poly.pdbx_strand_id
1 'polypeptide(L)'
;MARSPQSEANYKAYQKKYHAERNARARYAYETLEKENRVVVNGKDLSAELMHTRAPGVTGETPWEKDLSIHPLKWRRQGMPKDLPITVMNAFGDEAPGRSFTDPRMLFDASLFDNMTDEEIAYFNDEKHWVVPGPEKRDRITLDTELENEPGVYGYLVHTNRGRKEVNNPPAGRPTYKRKDGKVLVWDDPRLDAPYWQECGDYMFTYLNEQEAREAFKQQKLHLYDLNQEVRLYRLTKPINLGEARAWLNCDHPLREKEHGAITLDAFGTGQYDNPGALRLPQQPAPDEDEQDRIAEEAYWNSLTPEEQQKILHDQDYYEKLEEERWQINQKRCEALERFWKERYNIDDYVNQHLQWALEEAAEDPDDVSAVHYAKILSEQVPVMPLDEKLLFIKEDMYPTAPSACEEVLRKLNIVTPYETLTHLVDVMPLNQETIEHAVKVHKMLLKKGTETKKLGFRRKGGQYHLNEEQEKYVRAGLVDRFTRQGERASAELLMYVYHNEWYRCLDAGQIGEINGFSWETINMDDYLAGHLLTYGDDLPYGAFAPKHDRIEFLADLLTRGEIDVPTFWKRVEASSYVRGLEQFGPDGEEPFIITKKNWRQCVKCWDEGRPEGYVQDPVLDLSSFPESLGGGSFETYEDRLCSWRTKDWEAWIDSLPDDWWVVNSDAVAVASYQVEDPTLVPEMVDYYVKNGPQVYSY
;
A
#
# COMPACT_ATOMS: atom_id res chain seq x y z
N MET A 1 8.13 -25.95 7.94
CA MET A 1 8.64 -27.04 7.06
C MET A 1 10.11 -26.78 6.78
N ALA A 2 10.96 -27.81 6.87
CA ALA A 2 12.40 -27.66 6.62
C ALA A 2 12.64 -27.39 5.12
N ARG A 3 13.44 -26.37 4.78
CA ARG A 3 13.82 -26.06 3.40
C ARG A 3 14.57 -27.26 2.81
N SER A 4 14.34 -27.57 1.53
CA SER A 4 15.09 -28.63 0.85
C SER A 4 16.58 -28.29 0.83
N PRO A 5 17.51 -29.26 0.80
CA PRO A 5 18.95 -29.00 0.81
C PRO A 5 19.40 -28.05 -0.32
N GLN A 6 18.73 -28.11 -1.47
CA GLN A 6 18.98 -27.24 -2.63
C GLN A 6 18.44 -25.80 -2.41
N SER A 7 17.24 -25.67 -1.83
CA SER A 7 16.65 -24.39 -1.42
C SER A 7 17.49 -23.69 -0.35
N GLU A 8 18.01 -24.46 0.61
CA GLU A 8 18.86 -23.94 1.68
C GLU A 8 20.25 -23.54 1.12
N ALA A 9 20.78 -24.27 0.13
CA ALA A 9 22.02 -23.91 -0.56
C ALA A 9 21.86 -22.64 -1.42
N ASN A 10 20.76 -22.49 -2.16
CA ASN A 10 20.45 -21.31 -2.96
C ASN A 10 20.17 -20.08 -2.09
N TYR A 11 19.44 -20.25 -0.98
CA TYR A 11 19.25 -19.18 0.00
C TYR A 11 20.56 -18.77 0.68
N LYS A 12 21.42 -19.73 1.03
CA LYS A 12 22.78 -19.44 1.56
C LYS A 12 23.65 -18.74 0.53
N ALA A 13 23.55 -19.09 -0.77
CA ALA A 13 24.27 -18.43 -1.86
C ALA A 13 23.76 -17.01 -2.10
N TYR A 14 22.45 -16.81 -2.14
CA TYR A 14 21.80 -15.49 -2.21
C TYR A 14 22.19 -14.62 -1.01
N GLN A 15 22.09 -15.13 0.22
CA GLN A 15 22.53 -14.40 1.40
C GLN A 15 24.02 -14.09 1.35
N LYS A 16 24.86 -15.01 0.87
CA LYS A 16 26.30 -14.76 0.72
C LYS A 16 26.58 -13.67 -0.32
N LYS A 17 25.85 -13.64 -1.44
CA LYS A 17 25.94 -12.60 -2.49
C LYS A 17 25.41 -11.26 -1.97
N TYR A 18 24.23 -11.24 -1.38
CA TYR A 18 23.64 -10.07 -0.73
C TYR A 18 24.54 -9.49 0.37
N HIS A 19 25.13 -10.33 1.22
CA HIS A 19 26.09 -9.89 2.23
C HIS A 19 27.41 -9.42 1.61
N ALA A 20 27.90 -10.04 0.54
CA ALA A 20 29.11 -9.57 -0.16
C ALA A 20 28.89 -8.21 -0.84
N GLU A 21 27.76 -8.02 -1.52
CA GLU A 21 27.36 -6.76 -2.15
C GLU A 21 27.08 -5.67 -1.10
N ARG A 22 26.36 -6.01 -0.02
CA ARG A 22 26.16 -5.12 1.12
C ARG A 22 27.48 -4.75 1.76
N ASN A 23 28.42 -5.68 1.93
CA ASN A 23 29.74 -5.40 2.49
C ASN A 23 30.59 -4.54 1.54
N ALA A 24 30.49 -4.76 0.22
CA ALA A 24 31.15 -3.93 -0.79
C ALA A 24 30.60 -2.50 -0.80
N ARG A 25 29.27 -2.32 -0.72
CA ARG A 25 28.61 -1.02 -0.57
C ARG A 25 28.92 -0.37 0.78
N ALA A 26 29.00 -1.17 1.85
CA ALA A 26 29.35 -0.71 3.19
C ALA A 26 30.77 -0.15 3.24
N ARG A 27 31.74 -0.66 2.45
CA ARG A 27 33.11 -0.10 2.39
C ARG A 27 33.15 1.38 2.01
N TYR A 28 32.16 1.86 1.26
CA TYR A 28 32.07 3.25 0.81
C TYR A 28 31.01 4.07 1.56
N ALA A 29 30.32 3.47 2.54
CA ALA A 29 29.40 4.19 3.39
C ALA A 29 30.16 5.15 4.32
N TYR A 30 29.60 6.35 4.55
CA TYR A 30 30.20 7.36 5.41
C TYR A 30 30.59 6.80 6.79
N GLU A 31 29.70 6.02 7.41
CA GLU A 31 29.92 5.38 8.71
C GLU A 31 31.14 4.45 8.74
N THR A 32 31.40 3.75 7.63
CA THR A 32 32.56 2.84 7.50
C THR A 32 33.84 3.61 7.24
N LEU A 33 33.81 4.59 6.33
CA LEU A 33 34.96 5.47 6.04
C LEU A 33 35.34 6.31 7.26
N GLU A 34 34.35 6.79 8.02
CA GLU A 34 34.55 7.44 9.30
C GLU A 34 35.24 6.49 10.26
N LYS A 35 34.71 5.28 10.46
CA LYS A 35 35.32 4.28 11.35
C LYS A 35 36.75 3.89 10.95
N GLU A 36 37.04 3.76 9.66
CA GLU A 36 38.38 3.40 9.14
C GLU A 36 39.40 4.53 9.32
N ASN A 37 38.97 5.80 9.21
CA ASN A 37 39.83 6.98 9.33
C ASN A 37 39.78 7.64 10.73
N ARG A 38 39.03 7.05 11.66
CA ARG A 38 38.87 7.52 13.05
C ARG A 38 40.10 7.21 13.89
N VAL A 39 40.62 8.22 14.58
CA VAL A 39 41.74 8.11 15.51
C VAL A 39 41.22 8.30 16.94
N VAL A 40 41.18 7.20 17.69
CA VAL A 40 40.80 7.19 19.11
C VAL A 40 42.04 6.92 19.95
N VAL A 41 42.30 7.77 20.93
CA VAL A 41 43.37 7.58 21.92
C VAL A 41 42.77 7.67 23.31
N ASN A 42 43.02 6.67 24.16
CA ASN A 42 42.50 6.58 25.54
C ASN A 42 40.97 6.80 25.66
N GLY A 43 40.20 6.32 24.68
CA GLY A 43 38.73 6.45 24.66
C GLY A 43 38.21 7.80 24.17
N LYS A 44 39.10 8.76 23.86
CA LYS A 44 38.78 10.07 23.31
C LYS A 44 38.89 10.05 21.78
N ASP A 45 37.86 10.52 21.09
CA ASP A 45 37.81 10.57 19.62
C ASP A 45 38.41 11.87 19.10
N LEU A 46 39.69 11.82 18.76
CA LEU A 46 40.42 12.99 18.31
C LEU A 46 39.99 13.42 16.90
N SER A 47 39.57 12.46 16.05
CA SER A 47 39.05 12.74 14.71
C SER A 47 37.76 13.54 14.77
N ALA A 48 36.82 13.20 15.66
CA ALA A 48 35.56 13.93 15.82
C ALA A 48 35.76 15.37 16.31
N GLU A 49 36.66 15.60 17.27
CA GLU A 49 37.00 16.95 17.75
C GLU A 49 37.66 17.81 16.67
N LEU A 50 38.55 17.22 15.88
CA LEU A 50 39.21 17.89 14.76
C LEU A 50 38.21 18.17 13.62
N MET A 51 37.24 17.29 13.36
CA MET A 51 36.15 17.54 12.40
C MET A 51 35.26 18.71 12.80
N HIS A 52 34.88 18.79 14.08
CA HIS A 52 34.03 19.85 14.63
C HIS A 52 34.70 21.23 14.62
N THR A 53 36.01 21.28 14.85
CA THR A 53 36.77 22.54 14.87
C THR A 53 37.09 23.06 13.47
N ARG A 54 37.31 22.18 12.49
CA ARG A 54 37.68 22.56 11.11
C ARG A 54 36.51 23.04 10.26
N ALA A 55 35.32 22.52 10.49
CA ALA A 55 34.10 22.91 9.79
C ALA A 55 32.93 23.03 10.79
N PRO A 56 32.95 24.06 11.66
CA PRO A 56 31.92 24.26 12.67
C PRO A 56 30.57 24.52 11.99
N GLY A 57 29.61 23.61 12.17
CA GLY A 57 28.27 23.69 11.58
C GLY A 57 27.92 22.60 10.57
N VAL A 58 28.88 21.77 10.15
CA VAL A 58 28.61 20.56 9.35
C VAL A 58 28.45 19.37 10.31
N THR A 59 27.21 19.07 10.70
CA THR A 59 26.87 17.88 11.51
C THR A 59 26.87 16.64 10.63
N GLY A 60 27.33 15.50 11.16
CA GLY A 60 27.42 14.21 10.45
C GLY A 60 26.07 13.60 10.03
N GLU A 61 24.95 14.32 10.19
CA GLU A 61 23.65 13.96 9.65
C GLU A 61 23.56 14.44 8.19
N THR A 62 24.15 13.63 7.32
CA THR A 62 23.82 13.38 5.91
C THR A 62 22.88 14.41 5.21
N PRO A 63 23.39 15.42 4.46
CA PRO A 63 22.59 16.12 3.46
C PRO A 63 22.66 15.39 2.10
N TRP A 64 22.56 14.06 2.11
CA TRP A 64 22.66 13.23 0.90
C TRP A 64 21.33 12.46 0.71
N GLU A 65 20.52 12.87 -0.27
CA GLU A 65 19.41 12.03 -0.75
C GLU A 65 20.00 10.78 -1.41
N LYS A 66 19.60 9.61 -0.89
CA LYS A 66 19.95 8.30 -1.47
C LYS A 66 19.16 8.08 -2.76
N ASP A 67 19.80 8.29 -3.90
CA ASP A 67 19.50 7.53 -5.11
C ASP A 67 20.77 7.34 -5.94
N LEU A 68 21.35 6.13 -5.86
CA LEU A 68 22.55 5.74 -6.61
C LEU A 68 22.22 5.15 -8.00
N SER A 69 20.94 5.14 -8.39
CA SER A 69 20.52 4.70 -9.73
C SER A 69 20.38 5.87 -10.71
N ILE A 70 20.44 7.13 -10.24
CA ILE A 70 20.21 8.33 -11.05
C ILE A 70 21.32 9.37 -10.78
N HIS A 71 22.37 9.34 -11.60
CA HIS A 71 23.32 10.43 -11.88
C HIS A 71 24.27 10.93 -10.74
N PRO A 72 25.61 10.96 -10.93
CA PRO A 72 26.58 11.45 -9.93
C PRO A 72 26.55 12.96 -9.59
N LEU A 73 25.65 13.76 -10.17
CA LEU A 73 25.73 15.24 -10.12
C LEU A 73 24.96 15.91 -8.96
N LYS A 74 24.23 15.14 -8.15
CA LYS A 74 23.49 15.70 -6.99
C LYS A 74 24.33 15.87 -5.73
N TRP A 75 25.61 15.51 -5.75
CA TRP A 75 26.45 15.56 -4.57
C TRP A 75 26.99 16.99 -4.33
N ARG A 76 26.20 17.90 -3.74
CA ARG A 76 26.69 19.23 -3.33
C ARG A 76 26.99 19.29 -1.83
N ARG A 77 28.21 19.73 -1.47
CA ARG A 77 28.59 20.08 -0.09
C ARG A 77 28.06 21.47 0.25
N GLN A 78 27.08 21.57 1.14
CA GLN A 78 26.77 22.84 1.80
C GLN A 78 27.72 23.06 2.99
N GLY A 79 28.40 24.23 3.02
CA GLY A 79 29.07 24.73 4.24
C GLY A 79 30.53 24.33 4.48
N MET A 80 31.20 23.60 3.57
CA MET A 80 32.66 23.33 3.70
C MET A 80 33.52 24.35 2.93
N PRO A 81 34.58 24.92 3.55
CA PRO A 81 35.54 25.78 2.85
C PRO A 81 36.25 25.09 1.67
N LYS A 82 36.38 25.79 0.53
CA LYS A 82 36.97 25.26 -0.72
C LYS A 82 38.43 24.81 -0.60
N ASP A 83 39.19 25.45 0.30
CA ASP A 83 40.64 25.23 0.43
C ASP A 83 41.03 24.27 1.58
N LEU A 84 40.07 23.50 2.11
CA LEU A 84 40.34 22.60 3.22
C LEU A 84 41.10 21.34 2.73
N PRO A 85 42.28 21.00 3.30
CA PRO A 85 43.03 19.83 2.84
C PRO A 85 42.33 18.52 3.25
N ILE A 86 42.28 17.56 2.32
CA ILE A 86 41.66 16.23 2.48
C ILE A 86 42.32 15.45 3.63
N THR A 87 43.65 15.48 3.68
CA THR A 87 44.44 14.82 4.73
C THR A 87 45.38 15.83 5.38
N VAL A 88 45.47 15.79 6.71
CA VAL A 88 46.45 16.55 7.48
C VAL A 88 47.42 15.60 8.15
N MET A 89 48.69 15.79 7.85
CA MET A 89 49.78 15.01 8.41
C MET A 89 50.07 15.47 9.83
N ASN A 90 50.35 14.51 10.72
CA ASN A 90 50.65 14.77 12.14
C ASN A 90 49.56 15.61 12.85
N ALA A 91 48.29 15.29 12.59
CA ALA A 91 47.15 16.13 12.90
C ALA A 91 46.85 16.30 14.40
N PHE A 92 47.39 15.41 15.24
CA PHE A 92 47.02 15.29 16.65
C PHE A 92 48.19 15.60 17.61
N GLY A 93 49.29 16.18 17.11
CA GLY A 93 50.41 16.64 17.94
C GLY A 93 50.91 15.59 18.93
N ASP A 94 51.06 16.00 20.20
CA ASP A 94 51.52 15.13 21.29
C ASP A 94 50.50 14.04 21.68
N GLU A 95 49.21 14.23 21.38
CA GLU A 95 48.14 13.28 21.73
C GLU A 95 48.15 12.02 20.84
N ALA A 96 48.60 12.13 19.58
CA ALA A 96 48.90 10.99 18.72
C ALA A 96 50.01 11.31 17.69
N PRO A 97 51.29 11.26 18.09
CA PRO A 97 52.41 11.66 17.25
C PRO A 97 52.51 10.85 15.95
N GLY A 98 52.72 11.54 14.83
CA GLY A 98 52.91 10.96 13.50
C GLY A 98 51.62 10.47 12.82
N ARG A 99 50.46 10.50 13.48
CA ARG A 99 49.18 10.08 12.89
C ARG A 99 48.62 11.19 12.00
N SER A 100 48.26 10.82 10.77
CA SER A 100 47.51 11.69 9.88
C SER A 100 46.00 11.60 10.17
N PHE A 101 45.29 12.70 9.92
CA PHE A 101 43.84 12.74 9.88
C PHE A 101 43.39 12.88 8.43
N THR A 102 42.53 11.98 7.96
CA THR A 102 41.84 12.12 6.66
C THR A 102 40.39 12.42 6.94
N ASP A 103 39.86 13.51 6.38
CA ASP A 103 38.45 13.87 6.56
C ASP A 103 37.59 12.98 5.65
N PRO A 104 36.78 12.04 6.20
CA PRO A 104 35.98 11.13 5.39
C PRO A 104 34.92 11.86 4.55
N ARG A 105 34.51 13.07 4.95
CA ARG A 105 33.61 13.94 4.16
C ARG A 105 34.29 14.42 2.87
N MET A 106 35.62 14.45 2.86
CA MET A 106 36.45 14.96 1.76
C MET A 106 36.81 13.89 0.70
N LEU A 107 36.53 12.61 0.95
CA LEU A 107 36.93 11.47 0.10
C LEU A 107 36.16 11.36 -1.23
N PHE A 108 35.02 12.04 -1.37
CA PHE A 108 34.32 12.19 -2.65
C PHE A 108 34.72 13.52 -3.30
N ASP A 109 35.52 13.48 -4.36
CA ASP A 109 36.06 14.70 -4.98
C ASP A 109 35.03 15.42 -5.87
N ALA A 110 34.27 16.35 -5.29
CA ALA A 110 33.42 17.27 -6.05
C ALA A 110 34.19 18.49 -6.60
N SER A 111 35.46 18.67 -6.26
CA SER A 111 36.26 19.84 -6.69
C SER A 111 36.56 19.86 -8.19
N LEU A 112 36.36 18.72 -8.86
CA LEU A 112 36.38 18.58 -10.31
C LEU A 112 35.31 19.46 -11.01
N PHE A 113 34.20 19.76 -10.34
CA PHE A 113 33.10 20.54 -10.89
C PHE A 113 33.14 22.03 -10.50
N ASP A 114 33.97 22.39 -9.51
CA ASP A 114 34.05 23.75 -8.95
C ASP A 114 34.68 24.79 -9.88
N ASN A 115 35.26 24.34 -11.00
CA ASN A 115 35.90 25.20 -12.01
C ASN A 115 35.39 24.94 -13.44
N MET A 116 34.30 24.19 -13.59
CA MET A 116 33.71 23.92 -14.90
C MET A 116 32.83 25.10 -15.32
N THR A 117 32.93 25.50 -16.58
CA THR A 117 32.00 26.48 -17.15
C THR A 117 30.63 25.85 -17.34
N ASP A 118 29.57 26.67 -17.43
CA ASP A 118 28.22 26.18 -17.73
C ASP A 118 28.16 25.42 -19.06
N GLU A 119 29.02 25.76 -20.03
CA GLU A 119 29.19 25.02 -21.29
C GLU A 119 29.76 23.61 -21.06
N GLU A 120 30.74 23.48 -20.17
CA GLU A 120 31.31 22.19 -19.79
C GLU A 120 30.28 21.37 -19.03
N ILE A 121 29.59 21.96 -18.05
CA ILE A 121 28.50 21.30 -17.30
C ILE A 121 27.38 20.83 -18.24
N ALA A 122 26.97 21.64 -19.22
CA ALA A 122 25.97 21.26 -20.21
C ALA A 122 26.44 20.11 -21.12
N TYR A 123 27.72 20.09 -21.52
CA TYR A 123 28.33 18.99 -22.25
C TYR A 123 28.32 17.69 -21.43
N PHE A 124 28.52 17.75 -20.11
CA PHE A 124 28.48 16.55 -19.26
C PHE A 124 27.07 16.08 -18.88
N ASN A 125 26.10 17.00 -18.78
CA ASN A 125 24.70 16.67 -18.52
C ASN A 125 24.01 15.97 -19.71
N ASP A 126 24.56 16.10 -20.90
CA ASP A 126 24.00 15.46 -22.08
C ASP A 126 24.43 13.99 -22.13
N GLU A 127 23.44 13.11 -21.92
CA GLU A 127 23.55 11.64 -21.93
C GLU A 127 24.41 11.12 -23.08
N LYS A 128 24.32 11.74 -24.25
CA LYS A 128 25.02 11.31 -25.47
C LYS A 128 26.55 11.31 -25.34
N HIS A 129 27.10 12.02 -24.35
CA HIS A 129 28.54 12.18 -24.15
C HIS A 129 29.15 11.19 -23.14
N TRP A 130 28.33 10.45 -22.38
CA TRP A 130 28.78 9.44 -21.42
C TRP A 130 28.05 8.11 -21.49
N VAL A 131 26.90 8.04 -22.18
CA VAL A 131 26.30 6.77 -22.60
C VAL A 131 27.32 6.09 -23.49
N VAL A 132 27.86 4.96 -23.00
CA VAL A 132 28.57 4.03 -23.88
C VAL A 132 27.55 3.63 -24.92
N PRO A 133 27.76 3.98 -26.21
CA PRO A 133 26.82 3.58 -27.24
C PRO A 133 26.68 2.07 -27.15
N GLY A 134 25.45 1.57 -27.03
CA GLY A 134 25.22 0.14 -27.07
C GLY A 134 25.76 -0.45 -28.38
N PRO A 135 25.88 -1.79 -28.45
CA PRO A 135 26.40 -2.48 -29.63
C PRO A 135 25.84 -1.92 -30.94
N GLU A 136 24.54 -1.60 -30.97
CA GLU A 136 23.81 -1.04 -32.11
C GLU A 136 24.35 0.28 -32.70
N LYS A 137 25.18 1.05 -31.97
CA LYS A 137 25.86 2.26 -32.49
C LYS A 137 27.31 2.02 -32.87
N ARG A 138 27.99 1.03 -32.28
CA ARG A 138 29.35 0.59 -32.68
C ARG A 138 29.32 -0.32 -33.91
N ASP A 139 28.20 -1.01 -34.09
CA ASP A 139 28.03 -2.11 -35.02
C ASP A 139 27.23 -1.74 -36.28
N ARG A 140 27.04 -0.44 -36.57
CA ARG A 140 26.48 0.03 -37.85
C ARG A 140 27.43 -0.16 -39.05
N ILE A 141 28.65 -0.62 -38.81
CA ILE A 141 29.59 -0.98 -39.87
C ILE A 141 29.05 -2.25 -40.53
N THR A 142 28.61 -2.11 -41.77
CA THR A 142 28.26 -3.23 -42.64
C THR A 142 29.40 -3.37 -43.64
N LEU A 143 29.99 -4.55 -43.74
CA LEU A 143 30.96 -4.87 -44.80
C LEU A 143 30.17 -5.36 -46.01
N ASP A 144 29.61 -4.43 -46.80
CA ASP A 144 28.68 -4.71 -47.91
C ASP A 144 29.29 -4.55 -49.31
N THR A 145 30.54 -4.09 -49.38
CA THR A 145 31.25 -3.81 -50.62
C THR A 145 32.38 -4.82 -50.81
N GLU A 146 32.49 -5.41 -52.00
CA GLU A 146 33.60 -6.30 -52.33
C GLU A 146 34.93 -5.55 -52.38
N LEU A 147 36.00 -6.21 -51.95
CA LEU A 147 37.35 -5.68 -52.04
C LEU A 147 37.77 -5.57 -53.51
N GLU A 148 38.22 -4.38 -53.93
CA GLU A 148 38.59 -4.09 -55.33
C GLU A 148 39.61 -5.08 -55.92
N ASN A 149 40.47 -5.65 -55.08
CA ASN A 149 41.55 -6.56 -55.48
C ASN A 149 41.23 -8.05 -55.27
N GLU A 150 40.10 -8.41 -54.65
CA GLU A 150 39.68 -9.79 -54.34
C GLU A 150 38.16 -9.98 -54.54
N PRO A 151 37.71 -10.25 -55.78
CA PRO A 151 36.29 -10.44 -56.08
C PRO A 151 35.65 -11.56 -55.26
N GLY A 152 34.46 -11.29 -54.71
CA GLY A 152 33.75 -12.21 -53.80
C GLY A 152 34.24 -12.21 -52.35
N VAL A 153 35.17 -11.33 -51.97
CA VAL A 153 35.60 -11.10 -50.58
C VAL A 153 35.14 -9.71 -50.14
N TYR A 154 34.45 -9.66 -49.00
CA TYR A 154 33.88 -8.42 -48.43
C TYR A 154 34.74 -7.87 -47.27
N GLY A 155 35.76 -8.62 -46.86
CA GLY A 155 36.69 -8.23 -45.80
C GLY A 155 37.14 -9.42 -44.96
N TYR A 156 37.90 -9.11 -43.92
CA TYR A 156 38.44 -10.06 -42.95
C TYR A 156 38.01 -9.65 -41.54
N LEU A 157 37.67 -10.63 -40.70
CA LEU A 157 37.22 -10.40 -39.32
C LEU A 157 38.06 -11.22 -38.34
N VAL A 158 38.68 -10.55 -37.37
CA VAL A 158 39.33 -11.18 -36.22
C VAL A 158 38.39 -11.06 -35.02
N HIS A 159 38.01 -12.20 -34.45
CA HIS A 159 37.13 -12.28 -33.27
C HIS A 159 37.87 -12.93 -32.12
N THR A 160 37.86 -12.28 -30.95
CA THR A 160 38.44 -12.79 -29.72
C THR A 160 37.32 -13.09 -28.71
N ASN A 161 37.02 -14.37 -28.49
CA ASN A 161 36.06 -14.82 -27.49
C ASN A 161 36.77 -14.99 -26.15
N ARG A 162 36.47 -14.12 -25.19
CA ARG A 162 37.05 -14.15 -23.83
C ARG A 162 36.14 -14.82 -22.79
N GLY A 163 35.06 -15.47 -23.24
CA GLY A 163 34.02 -16.06 -22.40
C GLY A 163 33.13 -15.02 -21.74
N ARG A 164 31.96 -15.47 -21.25
CA ARG A 164 31.06 -14.62 -20.47
C ARG A 164 31.55 -14.52 -19.03
N LYS A 165 31.91 -13.32 -18.56
CA LYS A 165 32.34 -13.10 -17.17
C LYS A 165 32.07 -11.68 -16.70
N GLU A 166 31.79 -11.56 -15.41
CA GLU A 166 31.66 -10.28 -14.72
C GLU A 166 33.06 -9.66 -14.55
N VAL A 167 33.27 -8.47 -15.13
CA VAL A 167 34.53 -7.74 -15.09
C VAL A 167 34.31 -6.30 -14.68
N ASN A 168 35.30 -5.73 -13.97
CA ASN A 168 35.36 -4.30 -13.66
C ASN A 168 36.10 -3.60 -14.80
N ASN A 169 35.41 -3.33 -15.91
CA ASN A 169 35.73 -2.37 -16.98
C ASN A 169 34.99 -2.77 -18.27
N PRO A 170 34.08 -1.93 -18.82
CA PRO A 170 33.57 -2.13 -20.18
C PRO A 170 34.67 -1.91 -21.24
N PRO A 171 34.62 -2.58 -22.41
CA PRO A 171 35.63 -2.50 -23.48
C PRO A 171 35.54 -1.20 -24.32
N ALA A 172 35.43 -0.04 -23.68
CA ALA A 172 35.25 1.26 -24.35
C ALA A 172 36.23 2.31 -23.82
N GLY A 173 37.01 2.92 -24.73
CA GLY A 173 37.97 3.97 -24.38
C GLY A 173 37.36 5.11 -23.56
N ARG A 174 38.14 5.60 -22.60
CA ARG A 174 37.74 6.64 -21.63
C ARG A 174 37.17 7.87 -22.35
N PRO A 175 36.05 8.46 -21.87
CA PRO A 175 35.56 9.73 -22.40
C PRO A 175 36.67 10.78 -22.34
N THR A 176 36.86 11.53 -23.43
CA THR A 176 37.84 12.61 -23.50
C THR A 176 37.15 13.91 -23.91
N TYR A 177 37.53 15.02 -23.28
CA TYR A 177 37.08 16.36 -23.65
C TYR A 177 38.29 17.21 -24.05
N LYS A 178 38.29 17.71 -25.29
CA LYS A 178 39.34 18.59 -25.80
C LYS A 178 38.94 20.04 -25.56
N ARG A 179 39.64 20.69 -24.63
CA ARG A 179 39.42 22.08 -24.24
C ARG A 179 39.81 23.06 -25.37
N LYS A 180 39.28 24.29 -25.30
CA LYS A 180 39.62 25.39 -26.22
C LYS A 180 41.12 25.76 -26.20
N ASP A 181 41.85 25.43 -25.13
CA ASP A 181 43.31 25.62 -25.01
C ASP A 181 44.16 24.46 -25.58
N GLY A 182 43.51 23.45 -26.17
CA GLY A 182 44.16 22.29 -26.78
C GLY A 182 44.48 21.14 -25.82
N LYS A 183 44.25 21.29 -24.50
CA LYS A 183 44.43 20.19 -23.54
C LYS A 183 43.26 19.20 -23.60
N VAL A 184 43.59 17.92 -23.46
CA VAL A 184 42.61 16.83 -23.41
C VAL A 184 42.44 16.41 -21.96
N LEU A 185 41.22 16.53 -21.44
CA LEU A 185 40.82 15.93 -20.17
C LEU A 185 40.43 14.47 -20.43
N VAL A 186 41.04 13.54 -19.70
CA VAL A 186 40.71 12.11 -19.70
C VAL A 186 40.14 11.78 -18.34
N TRP A 187 38.95 11.19 -18.30
CA TRP A 187 38.25 10.90 -17.03
C TRP A 187 38.63 9.51 -16.50
N ASP A 188 38.99 9.41 -15.21
CA ASP A 188 39.00 8.16 -14.44
C ASP A 188 37.61 8.03 -13.78
N ASP A 189 36.70 7.27 -14.38
CA ASP A 189 35.31 7.17 -13.89
C ASP A 189 35.22 6.18 -12.72
N PRO A 190 34.76 6.58 -11.52
CA PRO A 190 34.48 5.65 -10.42
C PRO A 190 33.42 4.58 -10.76
N ARG A 191 32.62 4.78 -11.81
CA ARG A 191 31.68 3.79 -12.35
C ARG A 191 32.35 2.66 -13.13
N LEU A 192 33.68 2.70 -13.34
CA LEU A 192 34.46 1.56 -13.86
C LEU A 192 34.60 0.41 -12.84
N ASP A 193 34.14 0.62 -11.60
CA ASP A 193 33.92 -0.43 -10.59
C ASP A 193 32.49 -1.01 -10.62
N ALA A 194 31.61 -0.57 -11.53
CA ALA A 194 30.31 -1.21 -11.74
C ALA A 194 30.49 -2.52 -12.53
N PRO A 195 29.86 -3.62 -12.12
CA PRO A 195 30.02 -4.91 -12.77
C PRO A 195 29.50 -4.85 -14.21
N TYR A 196 30.41 -5.07 -15.18
CA TYR A 196 30.08 -5.26 -16.59
C TYR A 196 30.11 -6.75 -16.89
N TRP A 197 29.03 -7.26 -17.49
CA TRP A 197 29.05 -8.60 -18.07
C TRP A 197 29.73 -8.54 -19.43
N GLN A 198 30.99 -8.97 -19.48
CA GLN A 198 31.68 -9.21 -20.74
C GLN A 198 30.97 -10.33 -21.48
N GLU A 199 30.56 -10.10 -22.72
CA GLU A 199 29.88 -11.07 -23.58
C GLU A 199 30.83 -11.65 -24.64
N CYS A 200 30.47 -12.83 -25.17
CA CYS A 200 31.37 -13.61 -26.04
C CYS A 200 31.70 -12.91 -27.38
N GLY A 201 30.82 -12.04 -27.87
CA GLY A 201 30.97 -11.26 -29.09
C GLY A 201 31.65 -9.89 -28.90
N ASP A 202 32.13 -9.56 -27.70
CA ASP A 202 32.59 -8.20 -27.37
C ASP A 202 33.76 -7.69 -28.22
N TYR A 203 34.68 -8.58 -28.59
CA TYR A 203 35.94 -8.21 -29.27
C TYR A 203 35.97 -8.67 -30.72
N MET A 204 35.53 -7.80 -31.62
CA MET A 204 35.55 -8.00 -33.06
C MET A 204 36.35 -6.89 -33.76
N PHE A 205 37.22 -7.26 -34.69
CA PHE A 205 38.10 -6.34 -35.41
C PHE A 205 38.05 -6.64 -36.91
N THR A 206 37.69 -5.65 -37.72
CA THR A 206 37.55 -5.78 -39.18
C THR A 206 38.76 -5.24 -39.93
N TYR A 207 39.13 -5.89 -41.03
CA TYR A 207 40.26 -5.53 -41.89
C TYR A 207 39.88 -5.67 -43.36
N LEU A 208 40.47 -4.81 -44.22
CA LEU A 208 40.24 -4.81 -45.67
C LEU A 208 41.33 -5.55 -46.45
N ASN A 209 42.32 -6.14 -45.77
CA ASN A 209 43.32 -7.00 -46.39
C ASN A 209 43.72 -8.15 -45.45
N GLU A 210 44.13 -9.28 -46.05
CA GLU A 210 44.46 -10.49 -45.29
C GLU A 210 45.72 -10.32 -44.43
N GLN A 211 46.70 -9.55 -44.91
CA GLN A 211 47.99 -9.41 -44.23
C GLN A 211 47.82 -8.74 -42.86
N GLU A 212 47.13 -7.60 -42.80
CA GLU A 212 46.81 -6.90 -41.55
C GLU A 212 45.93 -7.76 -40.64
N ALA A 213 44.95 -8.48 -41.21
CA ALA A 213 44.10 -9.37 -40.44
C ALA A 213 44.90 -10.51 -39.79
N ARG A 214 45.89 -11.07 -40.49
CA ARG A 214 46.80 -12.09 -39.95
C ARG A 214 47.75 -11.54 -38.90
N GLU A 215 48.25 -10.31 -39.07
CA GLU A 215 49.06 -9.64 -38.06
C GLU A 215 48.25 -9.37 -36.78
N ALA A 216 47.02 -8.88 -36.93
CA ALA A 216 46.10 -8.68 -35.83
C ALA A 216 45.72 -9.99 -35.12
N PHE A 217 45.44 -11.06 -35.87
CA PHE A 217 45.21 -12.39 -35.31
C PHE A 217 46.40 -12.87 -34.46
N LYS A 218 47.64 -12.71 -34.95
CA LYS A 218 48.85 -13.06 -34.20
C LYS A 218 48.99 -12.23 -32.92
N GLN A 219 48.71 -10.94 -32.98
CA GLN A 219 48.74 -10.07 -31.80
C GLN A 219 47.68 -10.49 -30.77
N GLN A 220 46.43 -10.69 -31.18
CA GLN A 220 45.35 -11.11 -30.28
C GLN A 220 45.62 -12.48 -29.66
N LYS A 221 46.20 -13.41 -30.44
CA LYS A 221 46.65 -14.73 -29.95
C LYS A 221 47.67 -14.62 -28.81
N LEU A 222 48.59 -13.67 -28.87
CA LEU A 222 49.58 -13.42 -27.80
C LEU A 222 48.96 -12.81 -26.53
N HIS A 223 47.73 -12.29 -26.63
CA HIS A 223 47.01 -11.61 -25.55
C HIS A 223 45.81 -12.42 -25.01
N LEU A 224 45.82 -13.74 -25.22
CA LEU A 224 44.94 -14.67 -24.50
C LEU A 224 45.62 -15.04 -23.18
N TYR A 225 45.05 -14.60 -22.06
CA TYR A 225 45.67 -14.69 -20.73
C TYR A 225 45.00 -15.69 -19.79
N ASP A 226 43.75 -16.08 -20.08
CA ASP A 226 42.98 -17.01 -19.23
C ASP A 226 42.65 -18.32 -19.98
N LEU A 227 42.33 -19.36 -19.21
CA LEU A 227 41.67 -20.57 -19.73
C LEU A 227 40.30 -20.21 -20.32
N ASN A 228 39.78 -21.03 -21.26
CA ASN A 228 38.52 -20.78 -21.96
C ASN A 228 38.49 -19.46 -22.77
N GLN A 229 39.59 -19.11 -23.43
CA GLN A 229 39.62 -18.01 -24.40
C GLN A 229 39.99 -18.55 -25.79
N GLU A 230 39.45 -17.94 -26.84
CA GLU A 230 39.85 -18.26 -28.22
C GLU A 230 39.87 -17.04 -29.12
N VAL A 231 40.63 -17.14 -30.21
CA VAL A 231 40.68 -16.16 -31.28
C VAL A 231 40.48 -16.86 -32.62
N ARG A 232 39.68 -16.26 -33.50
CA ARG A 232 39.38 -16.76 -34.85
C ARG A 232 39.59 -15.67 -35.88
N LEU A 233 40.19 -16.05 -37.01
CA LEU A 233 40.30 -15.22 -38.21
C LEU A 233 39.33 -15.74 -39.26
N TYR A 234 38.43 -14.89 -39.72
CA TYR A 234 37.45 -15.19 -40.76
C TYR A 234 37.73 -14.39 -42.04
N ARG A 235 37.53 -15.02 -43.18
CA ARG A 235 37.35 -14.39 -44.50
C ARG A 235 35.87 -14.29 -44.80
N LEU A 236 35.38 -13.11 -45.14
CA LEU A 236 33.97 -12.84 -45.38
C LEU A 236 33.66 -12.89 -46.88
N THR A 237 32.72 -13.75 -47.27
CA THR A 237 32.32 -14.04 -48.66
C THR A 237 30.93 -13.53 -49.01
N LYS A 238 30.25 -12.91 -48.04
CA LYS A 238 28.96 -12.22 -48.20
C LYS A 238 28.98 -10.95 -47.35
N PRO A 239 28.09 -9.99 -47.66
CA PRO A 239 27.83 -8.87 -46.78
C PRO A 239 27.49 -9.32 -45.36
N ILE A 240 28.07 -8.65 -44.36
CA ILE A 240 27.75 -8.92 -42.95
C ILE A 240 27.59 -7.61 -42.16
N ASN A 241 26.52 -7.55 -41.38
CA ASN A 241 26.33 -6.52 -40.37
C ASN A 241 27.01 -6.96 -39.07
N LEU A 242 27.89 -6.12 -38.51
CA LEU A 242 28.61 -6.50 -37.29
C LEU A 242 27.68 -6.68 -36.07
N GLY A 243 26.50 -6.06 -36.04
CA GLY A 243 25.55 -6.18 -34.95
C GLY A 243 24.89 -7.56 -34.94
N GLU A 244 24.52 -8.05 -36.13
CA GLU A 244 24.01 -9.41 -36.33
C GLU A 244 25.09 -10.46 -36.00
N ALA A 245 26.33 -10.22 -36.46
CA ALA A 245 27.47 -11.07 -36.12
C ALA A 245 27.70 -11.13 -34.60
N ARG A 246 27.61 -9.99 -33.90
CA ARG A 246 27.78 -9.92 -32.44
C ARG A 246 26.68 -10.68 -31.71
N ALA A 247 25.41 -10.48 -32.09
CA ALA A 247 24.29 -11.16 -31.46
C ALA A 247 24.45 -12.69 -31.55
N TRP A 248 24.88 -13.18 -32.71
CA TRP A 248 25.20 -14.60 -32.90
C TRP A 248 26.38 -15.07 -32.05
N LEU A 249 27.48 -14.31 -32.05
CA LEU A 249 28.67 -14.63 -31.26
C LEU A 249 28.40 -14.59 -29.75
N ASN A 250 27.45 -13.76 -29.29
CA ASN A 250 27.01 -13.71 -27.88
C ASN A 250 26.26 -14.98 -27.45
N CYS A 251 25.64 -15.71 -28.39
CA CYS A 251 25.14 -17.07 -28.16
C CYS A 251 26.27 -18.12 -28.07
N ASP A 252 27.53 -17.69 -28.07
CA ASP A 252 28.72 -18.53 -27.97
C ASP A 252 28.86 -19.54 -29.12
N HIS A 253 28.53 -19.09 -30.34
CA HIS A 253 28.66 -19.85 -31.57
C HIS A 253 29.65 -19.18 -32.52
N PRO A 254 30.56 -19.92 -33.17
CA PRO A 254 31.40 -19.35 -34.21
C PRO A 254 30.56 -18.93 -35.42
N LEU A 255 31.03 -17.92 -36.15
CA LEU A 255 30.42 -17.56 -37.43
C LEU A 255 30.59 -18.72 -38.43
N ARG A 256 29.58 -18.91 -39.27
CA ARG A 256 29.49 -20.03 -40.22
C ARG A 256 29.45 -19.53 -41.66
N GLU A 257 30.06 -20.28 -42.57
CA GLU A 257 30.08 -19.93 -44.00
C GLU A 257 28.67 -19.86 -44.61
N LYS A 258 27.80 -20.83 -44.30
CA LYS A 258 26.45 -20.92 -44.87
C LYS A 258 25.55 -19.75 -44.44
N GLU A 259 25.58 -19.43 -43.15
CA GLU A 259 24.68 -18.46 -42.51
C GLU A 259 25.23 -17.02 -42.61
N HIS A 260 26.54 -16.84 -42.43
CA HIS A 260 27.19 -15.54 -42.26
C HIS A 260 28.20 -15.20 -43.38
N GLY A 261 28.44 -16.12 -44.33
CA GLY A 261 29.50 -15.95 -45.33
C GLY A 261 30.92 -16.00 -44.76
N ALA A 262 31.10 -16.41 -43.50
CA ALA A 262 32.39 -16.37 -42.81
C ALA A 262 33.13 -17.72 -42.89
N ILE A 263 34.27 -17.74 -43.59
CA ILE A 263 35.17 -18.91 -43.67
C ILE A 263 36.29 -18.72 -42.65
N THR A 264 36.44 -19.64 -41.70
CA THR A 264 37.55 -19.59 -40.74
C THR A 264 38.87 -19.94 -41.44
N LEU A 265 39.80 -18.99 -41.50
CA LEU A 265 41.13 -19.18 -42.05
C LEU A 265 42.13 -19.72 -41.02
N ASP A 266 42.00 -19.30 -39.77
CA ASP A 266 42.85 -19.72 -38.65
C ASP A 266 42.09 -19.57 -37.33
N ALA A 267 42.41 -20.39 -36.34
CA ALA A 267 41.79 -20.37 -35.02
C ALA A 267 42.74 -20.92 -33.96
N PHE A 268 42.72 -20.31 -32.77
CA PHE A 268 43.53 -20.75 -31.63
C PHE A 268 42.79 -20.55 -30.32
N GLY A 269 42.86 -21.52 -29.42
CA GLY A 269 42.23 -21.45 -28.09
C GLY A 269 43.21 -21.81 -26.97
N THR A 270 42.95 -21.30 -25.77
CA THR A 270 43.70 -21.64 -24.56
C THR A 270 43.24 -22.95 -23.93
N GLY A 271 42.10 -23.51 -24.36
CA GLY A 271 41.55 -24.78 -23.88
C GLY A 271 40.94 -24.71 -22.48
N GLN A 272 40.59 -25.88 -21.94
CA GLN A 272 40.11 -26.09 -20.56
C GLN A 272 41.20 -26.75 -19.71
N TYR A 273 40.99 -26.83 -18.39
CA TYR A 273 41.92 -27.42 -17.41
C TYR A 273 42.45 -28.81 -17.84
N ASP A 274 41.64 -29.58 -18.57
CA ASP A 274 41.97 -30.94 -19.02
C ASP A 274 42.46 -31.04 -20.48
N ASN A 275 42.41 -29.95 -21.26
CA ASN A 275 42.82 -29.96 -22.67
C ASN A 275 43.38 -28.60 -23.14
N PRO A 276 44.54 -28.17 -22.60
CA PRO A 276 45.16 -26.89 -22.91
C PRO A 276 45.57 -26.81 -24.40
N GLY A 277 45.23 -25.69 -25.05
CA GLY A 277 45.52 -25.46 -26.48
C GLY A 277 44.39 -25.84 -27.46
N ALA A 278 43.30 -26.46 -26.98
CA ALA A 278 42.11 -26.70 -27.77
C ALA A 278 41.23 -25.44 -27.89
N LEU A 279 40.36 -25.39 -28.92
CA LEU A 279 39.31 -24.37 -29.02
C LEU A 279 38.32 -24.49 -27.85
N ARG A 280 37.63 -23.39 -27.53
CA ARG A 280 36.70 -23.33 -26.40
C ARG A 280 35.44 -24.17 -26.71
N LEU A 281 34.95 -24.91 -25.72
CA LEU A 281 33.62 -25.52 -25.78
C LEU A 281 32.55 -24.45 -25.52
N PRO A 282 31.48 -24.36 -26.34
CA PRO A 282 30.36 -23.46 -26.09
C PRO A 282 29.76 -23.71 -24.71
N GLN A 283 29.59 -22.66 -23.91
CA GLN A 283 28.83 -22.70 -22.66
C GLN A 283 27.38 -22.37 -23.02
N GLN A 284 26.45 -23.30 -22.76
CA GLN A 284 25.04 -22.98 -22.91
C GLN A 284 24.73 -21.72 -22.07
N PRO A 285 23.97 -20.75 -22.60
CA PRO A 285 23.51 -19.63 -21.80
C PRO A 285 22.76 -20.19 -20.58
N ALA A 286 23.00 -19.62 -19.40
CA ALA A 286 22.19 -19.94 -18.23
C ALA A 286 20.74 -19.54 -18.55
N PRO A 287 19.75 -20.43 -18.32
CA PRO A 287 18.35 -20.09 -18.51
C PRO A 287 18.01 -18.86 -17.68
N ASP A 288 17.19 -17.97 -18.23
CA ASP A 288 16.67 -16.82 -17.51
C ASP A 288 15.69 -17.25 -16.39
N GLU A 289 15.21 -16.29 -15.60
CA GLU A 289 14.33 -16.56 -14.45
C GLU A 289 13.04 -17.25 -14.88
N ASP A 290 12.44 -16.82 -16.00
CA ASP A 290 11.21 -17.39 -16.56
C ASP A 290 11.43 -18.81 -17.15
N GLU A 291 12.60 -19.10 -17.72
CA GLU A 291 13.00 -20.44 -18.14
C GLU A 291 13.28 -21.35 -16.95
N GLN A 292 13.90 -20.84 -15.88
CA GLN A 292 14.14 -21.62 -14.66
C GLN A 292 12.83 -21.97 -13.94
N ASP A 293 11.89 -21.04 -13.87
CA ASP A 293 10.57 -21.27 -13.26
C ASP A 293 9.75 -22.29 -14.07
N ARG A 294 9.73 -22.18 -15.41
CA ARG A 294 9.07 -23.19 -16.25
C ARG A 294 9.69 -24.58 -16.12
N ILE A 295 11.03 -24.67 -16.07
CA ILE A 295 11.71 -25.95 -15.88
C ILE A 295 11.38 -26.53 -14.48
N ALA A 296 11.28 -25.68 -13.45
CA ALA A 296 10.93 -26.11 -12.11
C ALA A 296 9.47 -26.57 -12.01
N GLU A 297 8.53 -25.87 -12.64
CA GLU A 297 7.13 -26.26 -12.75
C GLU A 297 6.96 -27.57 -13.54
N GLU A 298 7.62 -27.71 -14.69
CA GLU A 298 7.60 -28.95 -15.47
C GLU A 298 8.23 -30.13 -14.71
N ALA A 299 9.34 -29.90 -14.00
CA ALA A 299 9.98 -30.94 -13.19
C ALA A 299 9.12 -31.35 -12.00
N TYR A 300 8.46 -30.39 -11.33
CA TYR A 300 7.48 -30.67 -10.28
C TYR A 300 6.31 -31.47 -10.85
N TRP A 301 5.71 -31.01 -11.96
CA TRP A 301 4.60 -31.69 -12.62
C TRP A 301 4.95 -33.12 -13.02
N ASN A 302 6.10 -33.33 -13.65
CA ASN A 302 6.59 -34.65 -14.07
C ASN A 302 7.00 -35.56 -12.91
N SER A 303 7.17 -35.02 -11.69
CA SER A 303 7.48 -35.81 -10.49
C SER A 303 6.24 -36.44 -9.84
N LEU A 304 5.04 -35.96 -10.19
CA LEU A 304 3.78 -36.44 -9.66
C LEU A 304 3.31 -37.73 -10.36
N THR A 305 2.57 -38.56 -9.63
CA THR A 305 1.89 -39.71 -10.23
C THR A 305 0.72 -39.26 -11.12
N PRO A 306 0.28 -40.07 -12.09
CA PRO A 306 -0.88 -39.75 -12.92
C PRO A 306 -2.15 -39.46 -12.10
N GLU A 307 -2.36 -40.16 -10.98
CA GLU A 307 -3.49 -39.89 -10.08
C GLU A 307 -3.39 -38.52 -9.38
N GLU A 308 -2.18 -38.11 -8.97
CA GLU A 308 -1.93 -36.79 -8.36
C GLU A 308 -2.08 -35.65 -9.37
N GLN A 309 -1.56 -35.83 -10.59
CA GLN A 309 -1.75 -34.88 -11.70
C GLN A 309 -3.24 -34.73 -12.03
N GLN A 310 -3.97 -35.83 -12.16
CA GLN A 310 -5.40 -35.81 -12.47
C GLN A 310 -6.22 -35.15 -11.34
N LYS A 311 -5.81 -35.34 -10.08
CA LYS A 311 -6.44 -34.67 -8.94
C LYS A 311 -6.19 -33.16 -8.96
N ILE A 312 -4.96 -32.71 -9.22
CA ILE A 312 -4.64 -31.27 -9.29
C ILE A 312 -5.41 -30.60 -10.43
N LEU A 313 -5.46 -31.22 -11.62
CA LEU A 313 -6.25 -30.71 -12.75
C LEU A 313 -7.74 -30.64 -12.40
N HIS A 314 -8.27 -31.67 -11.74
CA HIS A 314 -9.66 -31.68 -11.31
C HIS A 314 -9.95 -30.58 -10.27
N ASP A 315 -9.03 -30.36 -9.33
CA ASP A 315 -9.16 -29.31 -8.32
C ASP A 315 -9.06 -27.91 -8.97
N GLN A 316 -8.13 -27.71 -9.92
CA GLN A 316 -8.03 -26.47 -10.71
C GLN A 316 -9.30 -26.20 -11.51
N ASP A 317 -9.77 -27.17 -12.31
CA ASP A 317 -11.03 -27.06 -13.06
C ASP A 317 -12.22 -26.76 -12.15
N TYR A 318 -12.24 -27.30 -10.93
CA TYR A 318 -13.28 -27.04 -9.94
C TYR A 318 -13.23 -25.59 -9.43
N TYR A 319 -12.05 -25.10 -9.03
CA TYR A 319 -11.90 -23.72 -8.52
C TYR A 319 -12.11 -22.68 -9.63
N GLU A 320 -11.63 -22.93 -10.85
CA GLU A 320 -11.89 -22.04 -12.00
C GLU A 320 -13.39 -21.92 -12.29
N LYS A 321 -14.12 -23.04 -12.30
CA LYS A 321 -15.59 -23.01 -12.46
C LYS A 321 -16.29 -22.30 -11.32
N LEU A 322 -15.86 -22.53 -10.09
CA LEU A 322 -16.42 -21.89 -8.91
C LEU A 322 -16.19 -20.38 -8.93
N GLU A 323 -15.00 -19.93 -9.33
CA GLU A 323 -14.66 -18.52 -9.48
C GLU A 323 -15.47 -17.86 -10.61
N GLU A 324 -15.61 -18.53 -11.75
CA GLU A 324 -16.48 -18.09 -12.85
C GLU A 324 -17.94 -17.95 -12.38
N GLU A 325 -18.50 -18.94 -11.67
CA GLU A 325 -19.85 -18.88 -11.11
C GLU A 325 -20.03 -17.68 -10.17
N ARG A 326 -19.08 -17.45 -9.26
CA ARG A 326 -19.07 -16.33 -8.33
C ARG A 326 -18.94 -14.98 -9.03
N TRP A 327 -18.13 -14.92 -10.08
CA TRP A 327 -18.01 -13.72 -10.92
C TRP A 327 -19.34 -13.38 -11.61
N GLN A 328 -20.06 -14.39 -12.13
CA GLN A 328 -21.40 -14.19 -12.70
C GLN A 328 -22.41 -13.70 -11.66
N ILE A 329 -22.31 -14.15 -10.40
CA ILE A 329 -23.12 -13.64 -9.29
C ILE A 329 -22.80 -12.15 -9.05
N ASN A 330 -21.51 -11.79 -8.99
CA ASN A 330 -21.08 -10.40 -8.83
C ASN A 330 -21.56 -9.49 -9.96
N GLN A 331 -21.54 -9.97 -11.20
CA GLN A 331 -22.08 -9.21 -12.33
C GLN A 331 -23.55 -8.87 -12.16
N LYS A 332 -24.37 -9.84 -11.71
CA LYS A 332 -25.81 -9.60 -11.44
C LYS A 332 -26.02 -8.58 -10.33
N ARG A 333 -25.17 -8.62 -9.30
CA ARG A 333 -25.23 -7.68 -8.17
C ARG A 333 -24.91 -6.24 -8.58
N CYS A 334 -24.04 -6.02 -9.57
CA CYS A 334 -23.67 -4.66 -9.99
C CYS A 334 -24.88 -3.78 -10.36
N GLU A 335 -25.91 -4.36 -10.99
CA GLU A 335 -27.15 -3.63 -11.33
C GLU A 335 -27.91 -3.17 -10.06
N ALA A 336 -28.00 -4.05 -9.06
CA ALA A 336 -28.67 -3.74 -7.80
C ALA A 336 -27.90 -2.69 -6.99
N LEU A 337 -26.58 -2.78 -7.01
CA LEU A 337 -25.67 -1.81 -6.40
C LEU A 337 -25.79 -0.42 -7.04
N GLU A 338 -25.82 -0.31 -8.37
CA GLU A 338 -26.03 0.97 -9.06
C GLU A 338 -27.37 1.61 -8.66
N ARG A 339 -28.43 0.80 -8.57
CA ARG A 339 -29.74 1.24 -8.09
C ARG A 339 -29.67 1.73 -6.64
N PHE A 340 -28.97 1.00 -5.78
CA PHE A 340 -28.77 1.35 -4.38
C PHE A 340 -28.11 2.73 -4.20
N TRP A 341 -27.05 3.05 -4.95
CA TRP A 341 -26.46 4.39 -4.90
C TRP A 341 -27.34 5.48 -5.48
N LYS A 342 -28.10 5.20 -6.55
CA LYS A 342 -29.01 6.19 -7.13
C LYS A 342 -30.21 6.50 -6.25
N GLU A 343 -30.75 5.49 -5.55
CA GLU A 343 -31.99 5.62 -4.78
C GLU A 343 -31.76 5.91 -3.30
N ARG A 344 -30.65 5.42 -2.71
CA ARG A 344 -30.43 5.45 -1.25
C ARG A 344 -29.25 6.31 -0.82
N TYR A 345 -28.15 6.28 -1.56
CA TYR A 345 -26.90 6.95 -1.18
C TYR A 345 -26.36 7.83 -2.30
N ASN A 346 -27.25 8.66 -2.85
CA ASN A 346 -26.89 9.59 -3.91
C ASN A 346 -26.19 10.80 -3.30
N ILE A 347 -24.88 10.86 -3.51
CA ILE A 347 -24.05 11.94 -2.98
C ILE A 347 -24.43 13.31 -3.56
N ASP A 348 -24.91 13.37 -4.80
CA ASP A 348 -25.32 14.63 -5.42
C ASP A 348 -26.59 15.16 -4.75
N ASP A 349 -27.53 14.30 -4.42
CA ASP A 349 -28.76 14.69 -3.72
C ASP A 349 -28.42 15.23 -2.33
N TYR A 350 -27.50 14.57 -1.61
CA TYR A 350 -27.05 15.03 -0.30
C TYR A 350 -26.40 16.42 -0.35
N VAL A 351 -25.41 16.61 -1.24
CA VAL A 351 -24.69 17.89 -1.35
C VAL A 351 -25.63 19.01 -1.81
N ASN A 352 -26.59 18.71 -2.70
CA ASN A 352 -27.62 19.67 -3.11
C ASN A 352 -28.59 20.00 -1.97
N GLN A 353 -28.99 19.03 -1.15
CA GLN A 353 -29.83 19.26 0.03
C GLN A 353 -29.11 20.17 1.03
N HIS A 354 -27.82 19.95 1.27
CA HIS A 354 -27.02 20.79 2.15
C HIS A 354 -26.90 22.23 1.64
N LEU A 355 -26.75 22.40 0.32
CA LEU A 355 -26.83 23.71 -0.32
C LEU A 355 -28.19 24.38 -0.09
N GLN A 356 -29.30 23.63 -0.20
CA GLN A 356 -30.63 24.19 0.08
C GLN A 356 -30.76 24.66 1.53
N TRP A 357 -30.30 23.87 2.50
CA TRP A 357 -30.31 24.28 3.91
C TRP A 357 -29.51 25.56 4.15
N ALA A 358 -28.32 25.67 3.56
CA ALA A 358 -27.53 26.89 3.66
C ALA A 358 -28.24 28.11 3.03
N LEU A 359 -28.95 27.92 1.91
CA LEU A 359 -29.74 28.97 1.28
C LEU A 359 -30.96 29.38 2.11
N GLU A 360 -31.63 28.42 2.75
CA GLU A 360 -32.77 28.66 3.66
C GLU A 360 -32.32 29.43 4.90
N GLU A 361 -31.23 29.00 5.55
CA GLU A 361 -30.66 29.69 6.73
C GLU A 361 -30.26 31.14 6.40
N ALA A 362 -29.60 31.35 5.26
CA ALA A 362 -29.26 32.69 4.78
C ALA A 362 -30.48 33.55 4.42
N ALA A 363 -31.62 32.93 4.10
CA ALA A 363 -32.88 33.63 3.82
C ALA A 363 -33.66 33.96 5.11
N GLU A 364 -33.57 33.11 6.13
CA GLU A 364 -34.17 33.34 7.44
C GLU A 364 -33.48 34.48 8.21
N ASP A 365 -32.15 34.56 8.17
CA ASP A 365 -31.38 35.68 8.73
C ASP A 365 -30.42 36.32 7.70
N PRO A 366 -30.92 37.25 6.86
CA PRO A 366 -30.10 37.91 5.84
C PRO A 366 -28.97 38.81 6.39
N ASP A 367 -29.00 39.16 7.68
CA ASP A 367 -27.98 39.97 8.33
C ASP A 367 -26.82 39.12 8.88
N ASP A 368 -26.96 37.78 8.94
CA ASP A 368 -25.85 36.87 9.24
C ASP A 368 -24.89 36.75 8.05
N VAL A 369 -23.84 37.57 8.11
CA VAL A 369 -22.76 37.59 7.12
C VAL A 369 -22.10 36.22 6.93
N SER A 370 -22.06 35.38 7.96
CA SER A 370 -21.44 34.04 7.90
C SER A 370 -22.33 33.07 7.12
N ALA A 371 -23.63 33.03 7.43
CA ALA A 371 -24.60 32.18 6.74
C ALA A 371 -24.70 32.56 5.24
N VAL A 372 -24.83 33.86 4.95
CA VAL A 372 -24.89 34.37 3.57
C VAL A 372 -23.59 34.07 2.80
N HIS A 373 -22.43 34.20 3.45
CA HIS A 373 -21.16 33.89 2.82
C HIS A 373 -21.00 32.40 2.53
N TYR A 374 -21.39 31.53 3.47
CA TYR A 374 -21.33 30.08 3.32
C TYR A 374 -22.27 29.59 2.22
N ALA A 375 -23.52 30.06 2.19
CA ALA A 375 -24.49 29.74 1.13
C ALA A 375 -23.99 30.15 -0.26
N LYS A 376 -23.32 31.31 -0.36
CA LYS A 376 -22.68 31.75 -1.61
C LYS A 376 -21.55 30.82 -2.04
N ILE A 377 -20.66 30.42 -1.12
CA ILE A 377 -19.56 29.50 -1.41
C ILE A 377 -20.11 28.18 -1.94
N LEU A 378 -21.08 27.57 -1.25
CA LEU A 378 -21.67 26.31 -1.68
C LEU A 378 -22.36 26.45 -3.05
N SER A 379 -23.06 27.56 -3.30
CA SER A 379 -23.72 27.81 -4.60
C SER A 379 -22.75 27.84 -5.77
N GLU A 380 -21.52 28.31 -5.54
CA GLU A 380 -20.46 28.35 -6.55
C GLU A 380 -19.74 27.00 -6.70
N GLN A 381 -19.55 26.26 -5.59
CA GLN A 381 -18.76 25.03 -5.55
C GLN A 381 -19.55 23.77 -5.93
N VAL A 382 -20.75 23.58 -5.38
CA VAL A 382 -21.55 22.35 -5.55
C VAL A 382 -21.74 21.94 -7.02
N PRO A 383 -22.06 22.85 -7.97
CA PRO A 383 -22.27 22.47 -9.37
C PRO A 383 -21.03 21.91 -10.09
N VAL A 384 -19.82 22.21 -9.59
CA VAL A 384 -18.55 21.82 -10.22
C VAL A 384 -17.71 20.91 -9.31
N MET A 385 -18.25 20.51 -8.16
CA MET A 385 -17.53 19.72 -7.15
C MET A 385 -17.25 18.30 -7.67
N PRO A 386 -15.99 17.84 -7.71
CA PRO A 386 -15.65 16.47 -8.08
C PRO A 386 -16.09 15.47 -7.00
N LEU A 387 -16.20 14.18 -7.37
CA LEU A 387 -16.63 13.12 -6.45
C LEU A 387 -15.79 13.08 -5.17
N ASP A 388 -14.46 13.14 -5.27
CA ASP A 388 -13.56 13.11 -4.11
C ASP A 388 -13.85 14.24 -3.11
N GLU A 389 -14.16 15.46 -3.59
CA GLU A 389 -14.51 16.59 -2.73
C GLU A 389 -15.88 16.40 -2.09
N LYS A 390 -16.86 15.85 -2.82
CA LYS A 390 -18.18 15.51 -2.28
C LYS A 390 -18.09 14.43 -1.19
N LEU A 391 -17.26 13.42 -1.39
CA LEU A 391 -17.04 12.38 -0.38
C LEU A 391 -16.31 12.96 0.84
N LEU A 392 -15.34 13.86 0.64
CA LEU A 392 -14.70 14.55 1.75
C LEU A 392 -15.71 15.36 2.57
N PHE A 393 -16.69 15.97 1.92
CA PHE A 393 -17.79 16.68 2.57
C PHE A 393 -18.58 15.78 3.54
N ILE A 394 -18.83 14.51 3.20
CA ILE A 394 -19.49 13.53 4.11
C ILE A 394 -18.66 13.32 5.38
N LYS A 395 -17.34 13.18 5.23
CA LYS A 395 -16.45 12.91 6.36
C LYS A 395 -16.16 14.13 7.23
N GLU A 396 -16.04 15.30 6.63
CA GLU A 396 -15.65 16.53 7.33
C GLU A 396 -16.83 17.35 7.85
N ASP A 397 -18.03 17.15 7.28
CA ASP A 397 -19.22 17.94 7.61
C ASP A 397 -20.38 17.08 8.13
N MET A 398 -20.84 16.08 7.36
CA MET A 398 -22.02 15.27 7.72
C MET A 398 -21.82 14.51 9.04
N TYR A 399 -20.76 13.72 9.12
CA TYR A 399 -20.52 12.85 10.28
C TYR A 399 -20.26 13.66 11.57
N PRO A 400 -19.41 14.70 11.59
CA PRO A 400 -19.20 15.51 12.79
C PRO A 400 -20.45 16.26 13.27
N THR A 401 -21.33 16.66 12.35
CA THR A 401 -22.56 17.41 12.67
C THR A 401 -23.66 16.52 13.26
N ALA A 402 -23.79 15.30 12.76
CA ALA A 402 -24.82 14.36 13.21
C ALA A 402 -24.29 12.92 13.35
N PRO A 403 -23.32 12.65 14.24
CA PRO A 403 -22.64 11.36 14.32
C PRO A 403 -23.59 10.22 14.66
N SER A 404 -24.52 10.42 15.59
CA SER A 404 -25.48 9.39 15.99
C SER A 404 -26.40 8.95 14.84
N ALA A 405 -26.86 9.91 14.02
CA ALA A 405 -27.70 9.61 12.86
C ALA A 405 -26.90 8.88 11.78
N CYS A 406 -25.65 9.29 11.56
CA CYS A 406 -24.74 8.61 10.63
C CYS A 406 -24.46 7.16 11.06
N GLU A 407 -24.19 6.95 12.34
CA GLU A 407 -24.01 5.63 12.92
C GLU A 407 -25.25 4.75 12.72
N GLU A 408 -26.45 5.27 12.99
CA GLU A 408 -27.70 4.53 12.72
C GLU A 408 -27.83 4.13 11.24
N VAL A 409 -27.49 5.04 10.31
CA VAL A 409 -27.48 4.74 8.87
C VAL A 409 -26.52 3.60 8.54
N LEU A 410 -25.34 3.56 9.17
CA LEU A 410 -24.36 2.49 8.96
C LEU A 410 -24.83 1.16 9.55
N ARG A 411 -25.45 1.15 10.73
CA ARG A 411 -25.97 -0.08 11.36
C ARG A 411 -27.10 -0.72 10.54
N LYS A 412 -27.91 0.09 9.85
CA LYS A 412 -28.90 -0.35 8.86
C LYS A 412 -28.31 -1.04 7.63
N LEU A 413 -26.98 -1.11 7.48
CA LEU A 413 -26.30 -1.87 6.42
C LEU A 413 -25.90 -3.28 6.86
N ASN A 414 -26.37 -3.72 8.03
CA ASN A 414 -25.99 -4.98 8.67
C ASN A 414 -24.47 -5.07 8.93
N ILE A 415 -23.89 -3.98 9.41
CA ILE A 415 -22.46 -3.87 9.74
C ILE A 415 -22.34 -3.42 11.19
N VAL A 416 -21.35 -3.95 11.90
CA VAL A 416 -20.88 -3.39 13.18
C VAL A 416 -19.88 -2.29 12.85
N THR A 417 -20.14 -1.07 13.32
CA THR A 417 -19.32 0.09 12.93
C THR A 417 -17.99 0.12 13.69
N PRO A 418 -16.96 0.81 13.14
CA PRO A 418 -15.74 1.08 13.87
C PRO A 418 -15.95 1.79 15.20
N TYR A 419 -16.91 2.73 15.27
CA TYR A 419 -17.27 3.41 16.50
C TYR A 419 -17.77 2.44 17.56
N GLU A 420 -18.74 1.59 17.25
CA GLU A 420 -19.27 0.57 18.16
C GLU A 420 -18.16 -0.36 18.66
N THR A 421 -17.43 -0.97 17.71
CA THR A 421 -16.35 -1.91 18.04
C THR A 421 -15.33 -1.26 18.97
N LEU A 422 -14.80 -0.09 18.62
CA LEU A 422 -13.72 0.52 19.40
C LEU A 422 -14.21 1.04 20.75
N THR A 423 -15.41 1.61 20.85
CA THR A 423 -15.92 2.12 22.13
C THR A 423 -16.20 0.99 23.11
N HIS A 424 -16.84 -0.11 22.69
CA HIS A 424 -17.11 -1.25 23.56
C HIS A 424 -15.85 -2.01 23.97
N LEU A 425 -14.82 -2.05 23.11
CA LEU A 425 -13.55 -2.70 23.43
C LEU A 425 -12.81 -2.03 24.59
N VAL A 426 -13.00 -0.73 24.85
CA VAL A 426 -12.26 -0.02 25.92
C VAL A 426 -12.50 -0.64 27.29
N ASP A 427 -13.70 -1.14 27.55
CA ASP A 427 -14.08 -1.69 28.85
C ASP A 427 -13.62 -3.14 29.05
N VAL A 428 -13.56 -3.93 27.96
CA VAL A 428 -13.31 -5.38 28.03
C VAL A 428 -11.89 -5.76 27.65
N MET A 429 -11.17 -4.91 26.93
CA MET A 429 -9.83 -5.22 26.44
C MET A 429 -8.82 -5.34 27.60
N PRO A 430 -7.96 -6.39 27.59
CA PRO A 430 -6.87 -6.49 28.55
C PRO A 430 -5.85 -5.38 28.29
N LEU A 431 -5.54 -4.61 29.34
CA LEU A 431 -4.55 -3.54 29.27
C LEU A 431 -3.14 -4.13 29.15
N ASN A 432 -2.53 -4.01 27.98
CA ASN A 432 -1.14 -4.39 27.79
C ASN A 432 -0.18 -3.39 28.47
N GLN A 433 1.05 -3.82 28.75
CA GLN A 433 2.00 -3.00 29.50
C GLN A 433 2.36 -1.70 28.76
N GLU A 434 2.44 -1.71 27.44
CA GLU A 434 2.78 -0.53 26.64
C GLU A 434 1.72 0.58 26.76
N THR A 435 0.45 0.18 26.72
CA THR A 435 -0.70 1.08 26.94
C THR A 435 -0.64 1.70 28.33
N ILE A 436 -0.33 0.88 29.33
CA ILE A 436 -0.17 1.34 30.71
C ILE A 436 1.01 2.32 30.80
N GLU A 437 2.16 1.98 30.23
CA GLU A 437 3.36 2.83 30.24
C GLU A 437 3.11 4.20 29.60
N HIS A 438 2.39 4.23 28.47
CA HIS A 438 1.98 5.45 27.81
C HIS A 438 1.08 6.32 28.70
N ALA A 439 0.03 5.73 29.29
CA ALA A 439 -0.86 6.44 30.20
C ALA A 439 -0.12 7.00 31.43
N VAL A 440 0.84 6.25 31.99
CA VAL A 440 1.70 6.75 33.08
C VAL A 440 2.58 7.91 32.63
N LYS A 441 3.13 7.88 31.41
CA LYS A 441 3.93 8.97 30.84
C LYS A 441 3.10 10.25 30.69
N VAL A 442 1.87 10.13 30.17
CA VAL A 442 0.93 11.24 30.02
C VAL A 442 0.56 11.82 31.39
N HIS A 443 0.19 10.98 32.36
CA HIS A 443 -0.13 11.39 33.73
C HIS A 443 1.02 12.19 34.37
N LYS A 444 2.26 11.69 34.27
CA LYS A 444 3.44 12.40 34.78
C LYS A 444 3.66 13.74 34.08
N MET A 445 3.39 13.82 32.77
CA MET A 445 3.50 15.06 32.02
C MET A 445 2.44 16.08 32.47
N LEU A 446 1.19 15.68 32.62
CA LEU A 446 0.09 16.54 33.04
C LEU A 446 0.28 17.03 34.49
N LEU A 447 0.75 16.16 35.40
CA LEU A 447 1.18 16.57 36.74
C LEU A 447 2.29 17.62 36.71
N LYS A 448 3.27 17.50 35.80
CA LYS A 448 4.35 18.48 35.65
C LYS A 448 3.84 19.81 35.07
N LYS A 449 2.85 19.77 34.18
CA LYS A 449 2.21 20.96 33.59
C LYS A 449 1.22 21.64 34.53
N GLY A 450 0.83 21.01 35.64
CA GLY A 450 -0.14 21.54 36.60
C GLY A 450 -1.60 21.45 36.14
N THR A 451 -1.86 20.81 35.00
CA THR A 451 -3.21 20.54 34.48
C THR A 451 -3.86 19.35 35.17
N GLU A 452 -3.06 18.53 35.86
CA GLU A 452 -3.52 17.45 36.71
C GLU A 452 -2.96 17.63 38.12
N THR A 453 -3.78 17.40 39.15
CA THR A 453 -3.43 17.64 40.55
C THR A 453 -3.38 16.37 41.39
N LYS A 454 -4.08 15.31 40.95
CA LYS A 454 -4.20 14.05 41.65
C LYS A 454 -3.02 13.13 41.34
N LYS A 455 -2.29 12.66 42.35
CA LYS A 455 -1.17 11.73 42.17
C LYS A 455 -1.66 10.29 42.32
N LEU A 456 -1.74 9.55 41.21
CA LEU A 456 -2.24 8.17 41.19
C LEU A 456 -1.21 7.13 41.64
N GLY A 457 0.07 7.49 41.71
CA GLY A 457 1.08 6.66 42.37
C GLY A 457 1.40 5.33 41.70
N PHE A 458 1.45 5.28 40.36
CA PHE A 458 1.80 4.08 39.58
C PHE A 458 3.14 3.46 40.02
N ARG A 459 3.12 2.17 40.40
CA ARG A 459 4.31 1.42 40.85
C ARG A 459 4.62 0.25 39.93
N ARG A 460 5.91 -0.04 39.76
CA ARG A 460 6.38 -1.24 39.07
C ARG A 460 6.70 -2.34 40.08
N LYS A 461 6.36 -3.59 39.75
CA LYS A 461 6.78 -4.80 40.47
C LYS A 461 7.26 -5.82 39.43
N GLY A 462 8.52 -6.23 39.53
CA GLY A 462 9.13 -7.14 38.54
C GLY A 462 9.26 -6.54 37.13
N GLY A 463 9.46 -5.23 37.01
CA GLY A 463 9.62 -4.55 35.72
C GLY A 463 8.31 -4.07 35.07
N GLN A 464 7.16 -4.59 35.50
CA GLN A 464 5.83 -4.26 34.96
C GLN A 464 5.01 -3.40 35.92
N TYR A 465 4.08 -2.62 35.38
CA TYR A 465 3.06 -1.90 36.15
C TYR A 465 1.95 -2.85 36.57
N HIS A 466 1.55 -2.73 37.84
CA HIS A 466 0.39 -3.42 38.40
C HIS A 466 -0.59 -2.35 38.84
N LEU A 467 -1.77 -2.33 38.23
CA LEU A 467 -2.78 -1.31 38.46
C LEU A 467 -3.66 -1.71 39.64
N ASN A 468 -4.02 -0.73 40.48
CA ASN A 468 -5.21 -0.84 41.31
C ASN A 468 -6.43 -0.32 40.52
N GLU A 469 -7.64 -0.48 41.07
CA GLU A 469 -8.88 -0.06 40.40
C GLU A 469 -8.88 1.40 39.95
N GLU A 470 -8.33 2.31 40.76
CA GLU A 470 -8.28 3.74 40.45
C GLU A 470 -7.32 4.06 39.30
N GLN A 471 -6.17 3.39 39.27
CA GLN A 471 -5.18 3.49 38.19
C GLN A 471 -5.70 2.85 36.90
N GLU A 472 -6.40 1.72 37.00
CA GLU A 472 -7.04 1.08 35.85
C GLU A 472 -8.10 1.97 35.23
N LYS A 473 -9.00 2.54 36.04
CA LYS A 473 -9.99 3.53 35.57
C LYS A 473 -9.33 4.71 34.85
N TYR A 474 -8.21 5.21 35.38
CA TYR A 474 -7.47 6.29 34.72
C TYR A 474 -6.89 5.87 33.37
N VAL A 475 -6.28 4.68 33.28
CA VAL A 475 -5.71 4.16 32.02
C VAL A 475 -6.82 3.96 30.99
N ARG A 476 -7.96 3.36 31.39
CA ARG A 476 -9.12 3.17 30.53
C ARG A 476 -9.73 4.49 30.06
N ALA A 477 -9.87 5.49 30.94
CA ALA A 477 -10.35 6.81 30.54
C ALA A 477 -9.49 7.46 29.43
N GLY A 478 -8.16 7.29 29.48
CA GLY A 478 -7.28 7.74 28.41
C GLY A 478 -7.38 6.95 27.11
N LEU A 479 -7.91 5.73 27.15
CA LEU A 479 -8.23 4.92 25.97
C LEU A 479 -9.57 5.32 25.37
N VAL A 480 -10.58 5.65 26.18
CA VAL A 480 -11.90 6.11 25.71
C VAL A 480 -11.73 7.20 24.67
N ASP A 481 -11.10 8.33 25.02
CA ASP A 481 -10.91 9.45 24.09
C ASP A 481 -10.21 9.06 22.77
N ARG A 482 -9.26 8.11 22.83
CA ARG A 482 -8.51 7.66 21.66
C ARG A 482 -9.34 6.74 20.78
N PHE A 483 -9.99 5.75 21.38
CA PHE A 483 -10.77 4.73 20.68
C PHE A 483 -12.04 5.35 20.11
N THR A 484 -12.70 6.25 20.85
CA THR A 484 -13.82 7.05 20.35
C THR A 484 -13.41 7.85 19.14
N ARG A 485 -12.32 8.62 19.20
CA ARG A 485 -11.84 9.42 18.05
C ARG A 485 -11.44 8.57 16.85
N GLN A 486 -10.80 7.42 17.10
CA GLN A 486 -10.41 6.51 16.03
C GLN A 486 -11.65 5.85 15.39
N GLY A 487 -12.63 5.47 16.22
CA GLY A 487 -13.91 4.93 15.80
C GLY A 487 -14.68 5.92 14.96
N GLU A 488 -14.88 7.15 15.44
CA GLU A 488 -15.54 8.23 14.69
C GLU A 488 -14.87 8.46 13.33
N ARG A 489 -13.53 8.53 13.30
CA ARG A 489 -12.79 8.74 12.05
C ARG A 489 -12.97 7.58 11.06
N ALA A 490 -12.92 6.34 11.56
CA ALA A 490 -13.06 5.15 10.73
C ALA A 490 -14.51 4.91 10.28
N SER A 491 -15.49 5.24 11.12
CA SER A 491 -16.91 5.25 10.75
C SER A 491 -17.23 6.33 9.73
N ALA A 492 -16.67 7.54 9.87
CA ALA A 492 -16.81 8.58 8.86
C ALA A 492 -16.20 8.16 7.51
N GLU A 493 -15.09 7.42 7.54
CA GLU A 493 -14.50 6.81 6.35
C GLU A 493 -15.40 5.70 5.77
N LEU A 494 -15.95 4.82 6.60
CA LEU A 494 -16.93 3.82 6.16
C LEU A 494 -18.13 4.48 5.50
N LEU A 495 -18.65 5.58 6.08
CA LEU A 495 -19.76 6.34 5.51
C LEU A 495 -19.42 6.90 4.13
N MET A 496 -18.21 7.43 3.91
CA MET A 496 -17.78 7.81 2.56
C MET A 496 -17.88 6.64 1.58
N TYR A 497 -17.50 5.44 2.01
CA TYR A 497 -17.51 4.25 1.14
C TYR A 497 -18.95 3.85 0.77
N VAL A 498 -19.92 4.13 1.64
CA VAL A 498 -21.35 3.95 1.37
C VAL A 498 -21.84 4.91 0.29
N TYR A 499 -21.29 6.14 0.20
CA TYR A 499 -21.67 7.13 -0.81
C TYR A 499 -20.78 7.10 -2.08
N HIS A 500 -19.73 6.27 -2.11
CA HIS A 500 -18.79 6.21 -3.22
C HIS A 500 -19.33 5.36 -4.39
N ASN A 501 -20.17 5.98 -5.22
CA ASN A 501 -20.80 5.32 -6.36
C ASN A 501 -19.85 4.82 -7.46
N GLU A 502 -18.58 5.22 -7.49
CA GLU A 502 -17.60 4.68 -8.45
C GLU A 502 -16.83 3.45 -7.88
N TRP A 503 -17.05 3.10 -6.62
CA TRP A 503 -16.27 2.08 -5.93
C TRP A 503 -17.14 0.87 -5.53
N TYR A 504 -17.29 -0.06 -6.49
CA TYR A 504 -18.14 -1.23 -6.38
C TYR A 504 -17.38 -2.45 -5.84
N ARG A 505 -17.28 -2.62 -4.52
CA ARG A 505 -16.68 -3.86 -4.00
C ARG A 505 -17.72 -4.94 -3.71
N CYS A 506 -17.67 -5.95 -4.57
CA CYS A 506 -18.28 -7.26 -4.37
C CYS A 506 -17.36 -8.15 -3.52
N LEU A 507 -17.84 -9.33 -3.11
CA LEU A 507 -16.95 -10.39 -2.64
C LEU A 507 -15.96 -10.76 -3.72
N ASP A 508 -14.71 -10.99 -3.34
CA ASP A 508 -13.71 -11.51 -4.27
C ASP A 508 -14.14 -12.92 -4.72
N ALA A 509 -14.22 -13.17 -6.02
CA ALA A 509 -14.64 -14.45 -6.58
C ALA A 509 -13.68 -15.58 -6.15
N GLY A 510 -12.38 -15.26 -6.03
CA GLY A 510 -11.34 -16.15 -5.54
C GLY A 510 -11.28 -16.28 -4.02
N GLN A 511 -12.14 -15.56 -3.27
CA GLN A 511 -12.13 -15.59 -1.81
C GLN A 511 -12.36 -17.02 -1.28
N ILE A 512 -11.43 -17.48 -0.46
CA ILE A 512 -11.52 -18.75 0.28
C ILE A 512 -11.60 -18.42 1.78
N GLY A 513 -12.77 -18.65 2.37
CA GLY A 513 -13.04 -18.38 3.79
C GLY A 513 -13.70 -17.03 4.06
N GLU A 514 -13.71 -16.64 5.33
CA GLU A 514 -14.36 -15.43 5.83
C GLU A 514 -13.39 -14.24 5.82
N ILE A 515 -13.81 -13.13 5.21
CA ILE A 515 -13.13 -11.83 5.25
C ILE A 515 -14.08 -10.83 5.90
N ASN A 516 -13.66 -10.24 7.03
CA ASN A 516 -14.42 -9.23 7.77
C ASN A 516 -15.90 -9.60 8.02
N GLY A 517 -16.18 -10.89 8.27
CA GLY A 517 -17.52 -11.41 8.54
C GLY A 517 -18.31 -11.85 7.31
N PHE A 518 -17.80 -11.66 6.10
CA PHE A 518 -18.44 -12.15 4.87
C PHE A 518 -17.72 -13.35 4.27
N SER A 519 -18.49 -14.33 3.78
CA SER A 519 -18.01 -15.51 3.06
C SER A 519 -19.05 -15.95 2.03
N TRP A 520 -18.59 -16.46 0.89
CA TRP A 520 -19.46 -17.11 -0.10
C TRP A 520 -20.30 -18.27 0.45
N GLU A 521 -19.86 -18.89 1.54
CA GLU A 521 -20.54 -20.04 2.15
C GLU A 521 -21.66 -19.64 3.11
N THR A 522 -21.56 -18.47 3.73
CA THR A 522 -22.44 -18.06 4.83
C THR A 522 -23.23 -16.79 4.55
N ILE A 523 -22.88 -16.03 3.51
CA ILE A 523 -23.59 -14.79 3.17
C ILE A 523 -25.04 -15.08 2.77
N ASN A 524 -25.96 -14.22 3.18
CA ASN A 524 -27.32 -14.24 2.65
C ASN A 524 -27.29 -13.79 1.18
N MET A 525 -27.41 -14.76 0.26
CA MET A 525 -27.29 -14.51 -1.17
C MET A 525 -28.40 -13.62 -1.73
N ASP A 526 -29.60 -13.67 -1.16
CA ASP A 526 -30.72 -12.85 -1.62
C ASP A 526 -30.47 -11.37 -1.30
N ASP A 527 -30.06 -11.06 -0.07
CA ASP A 527 -29.67 -9.69 0.32
C ASP A 527 -28.41 -9.22 -0.40
N TYR A 528 -27.46 -10.13 -0.64
CA TYR A 528 -26.24 -9.82 -1.39
C TYR A 528 -26.55 -9.45 -2.85
N LEU A 529 -27.39 -10.24 -3.53
CA LEU A 529 -27.82 -9.97 -4.90
C LEU A 529 -28.67 -8.71 -5.01
N ALA A 530 -29.48 -8.41 -3.98
CA ALA A 530 -30.26 -7.18 -3.90
C ALA A 530 -29.43 -5.93 -3.57
N GLY A 531 -28.13 -6.08 -3.30
CA GLY A 531 -27.23 -4.96 -2.99
C GLY A 531 -27.32 -4.45 -1.55
N HIS A 532 -28.06 -5.13 -0.66
CA HIS A 532 -28.28 -4.69 0.72
C HIS A 532 -27.04 -4.91 1.61
N LEU A 533 -26.22 -5.92 1.30
CA LEU A 533 -25.01 -6.23 2.06
C LEU A 533 -23.79 -5.62 1.38
N LEU A 534 -23.16 -4.61 1.97
CA LEU A 534 -21.97 -3.96 1.41
C LEU A 534 -20.70 -4.63 1.95
N THR A 535 -20.08 -5.47 1.14
CA THR A 535 -19.05 -6.40 1.65
C THR A 535 -17.68 -5.76 1.81
N TYR A 536 -17.31 -4.87 0.88
CA TYR A 536 -16.04 -4.14 0.81
C TYR A 536 -14.73 -4.96 0.89
N GLY A 537 -14.79 -6.27 1.11
CA GLY A 537 -13.63 -7.16 1.18
C GLY A 537 -12.64 -6.74 2.27
N ASP A 538 -11.36 -6.73 1.91
CA ASP A 538 -10.26 -6.31 2.79
C ASP A 538 -10.24 -4.79 3.05
N ASP A 539 -11.06 -4.01 2.34
CA ASP A 539 -11.07 -2.55 2.45
C ASP A 539 -12.01 -2.02 3.53
N LEU A 540 -12.73 -2.87 4.26
CA LEU A 540 -13.49 -2.40 5.42
C LEU A 540 -12.55 -1.66 6.39
N PRO A 541 -12.89 -0.43 6.82
CA PRO A 541 -12.10 0.30 7.80
C PRO A 541 -11.91 -0.50 9.08
N TYR A 542 -10.74 -0.32 9.72
CA TYR A 542 -10.41 -1.03 10.94
C TYR A 542 -11.49 -0.85 12.02
N GLY A 543 -12.03 -1.96 12.52
CA GLY A 543 -13.13 -1.98 13.48
C GLY A 543 -14.50 -2.26 12.84
N ALA A 544 -14.62 -2.20 11.51
CA ALA A 544 -15.82 -2.59 10.79
C ALA A 544 -15.81 -4.08 10.44
N PHE A 545 -16.94 -4.75 10.64
CA PHE A 545 -17.16 -6.13 10.19
C PHE A 545 -18.66 -6.44 10.09
N ALA A 546 -19.00 -7.49 9.32
CA ALA A 546 -20.35 -8.01 9.30
C ALA A 546 -20.61 -8.93 10.52
N PRO A 547 -21.69 -8.70 11.27
CA PRO A 547 -22.09 -9.56 12.36
C PRO A 547 -22.57 -10.93 11.85
N LYS A 548 -22.48 -11.96 12.71
CA LYS A 548 -22.97 -13.32 12.38
C LYS A 548 -24.49 -13.43 12.24
N HIS A 549 -25.23 -12.51 12.87
CA HIS A 549 -26.68 -12.48 12.85
C HIS A 549 -27.17 -11.12 12.36
N ASP A 550 -28.38 -11.10 11.79
CA ASP A 550 -29.00 -9.87 11.31
C ASP A 550 -29.24 -8.92 12.48
N ARG A 551 -28.84 -7.67 12.28
CA ARG A 551 -29.20 -6.57 13.17
C ARG A 551 -30.68 -6.23 13.03
N ILE A 552 -31.33 -5.90 14.13
CA ILE A 552 -32.74 -5.54 14.13
C ILE A 552 -32.99 -4.24 13.35
N GLU A 553 -32.07 -3.27 13.42
CA GLU A 553 -32.12 -2.04 12.63
C GLU A 553 -32.06 -2.32 11.11
N PHE A 554 -31.27 -3.31 10.68
CA PHE A 554 -31.22 -3.76 9.29
C PHE A 554 -32.55 -4.38 8.86
N LEU A 555 -33.10 -5.32 9.64
CA LEU A 555 -34.38 -5.97 9.31
C LEU A 555 -35.54 -4.96 9.30
N ALA A 556 -35.55 -4.03 10.25
CA ALA A 556 -36.55 -2.96 10.34
C ALA A 556 -36.50 -2.02 9.12
N ASP A 557 -35.29 -1.69 8.64
CA ASP A 557 -35.08 -0.88 7.45
C ASP A 557 -35.57 -1.58 6.18
N LEU A 558 -35.23 -2.87 5.99
CA LEU A 558 -35.74 -3.68 4.87
C LEU A 558 -37.28 -3.73 4.88
N LEU A 559 -37.89 -3.94 6.05
CA LEU A 559 -39.33 -4.01 6.20
C LEU A 559 -39.99 -2.66 5.88
N THR A 560 -39.48 -1.56 6.44
CA THR A 560 -40.00 -0.20 6.22
C THR A 560 -39.99 0.18 4.74
N ARG A 561 -38.97 -0.26 3.99
CA ARG A 561 -38.84 -0.02 2.55
C ARG A 561 -39.65 -1.00 1.68
N GLY A 562 -40.31 -1.99 2.29
CA GLY A 562 -41.10 -2.99 1.60
C GLY A 562 -40.26 -4.01 0.82
N GLU A 563 -38.98 -4.14 1.14
CA GLU A 563 -38.07 -5.12 0.52
C GLU A 563 -38.27 -6.52 1.09
N ILE A 564 -38.80 -6.60 2.32
CA ILE A 564 -39.33 -7.82 2.93
C ILE A 564 -40.72 -7.57 3.48
N ASP A 565 -41.54 -8.63 3.56
CA ASP A 565 -42.86 -8.57 4.18
C ASP A 565 -42.81 -8.88 5.69
N VAL A 566 -43.90 -8.58 6.40
CA VAL A 566 -44.01 -8.81 7.86
C VAL A 566 -43.76 -10.29 8.23
N PRO A 567 -44.30 -11.31 7.52
CA PRO A 567 -43.96 -12.70 7.79
C PRO A 567 -42.47 -13.02 7.64
N THR A 568 -41.82 -12.49 6.61
CA THR A 568 -40.38 -12.70 6.37
C THR A 568 -39.55 -12.02 7.46
N PHE A 569 -39.92 -10.81 7.87
CA PHE A 569 -39.30 -10.12 9.00
C PHE A 569 -39.31 -11.00 10.27
N TRP A 570 -40.48 -11.48 10.70
CA TRP A 570 -40.57 -12.32 11.91
C TRP A 570 -39.78 -13.62 11.79
N LYS A 571 -39.84 -14.27 10.62
CA LYS A 571 -39.06 -15.47 10.35
C LYS A 571 -37.56 -15.21 10.50
N ARG A 572 -37.05 -14.08 10.01
CA ARG A 572 -35.64 -13.70 10.14
C ARG A 572 -35.27 -13.34 11.58
N VAL A 573 -36.13 -12.61 12.29
CA VAL A 573 -35.95 -12.31 13.71
C VAL A 573 -35.78 -13.60 14.52
N GLU A 574 -36.64 -14.61 14.31
CA GLU A 574 -36.54 -15.88 15.03
C GLU A 574 -35.33 -16.73 14.60
N ALA A 575 -35.02 -16.78 13.31
CA ALA A 575 -34.00 -17.68 12.77
C ALA A 575 -32.57 -17.14 12.92
N SER A 576 -32.38 -15.83 12.79
CA SER A 576 -31.06 -15.24 12.53
C SER A 576 -30.91 -13.79 13.03
N SER A 577 -31.44 -13.46 14.21
CA SER A 577 -31.18 -12.16 14.86
C SER A 577 -30.61 -12.30 16.27
N TYR A 578 -30.02 -11.21 16.79
CA TYR A 578 -29.54 -11.12 18.18
C TYR A 578 -30.66 -11.07 19.22
N VAL A 579 -31.86 -10.68 18.81
CA VAL A 579 -33.05 -10.53 19.67
C VAL A 579 -33.98 -11.75 19.63
N ARG A 580 -33.53 -12.85 19.01
CA ARG A 580 -34.34 -14.07 18.86
C ARG A 580 -34.85 -14.60 20.21
N GLY A 581 -36.12 -14.97 20.25
CA GLY A 581 -36.76 -15.57 21.43
C GLY A 581 -37.09 -14.58 22.55
N LEU A 582 -36.91 -13.27 22.35
CA LEU A 582 -37.33 -12.25 23.31
C LEU A 582 -38.81 -11.90 23.12
N GLU A 583 -39.68 -12.45 23.97
CA GLU A 583 -41.13 -12.22 23.91
C GLU A 583 -41.52 -10.73 24.06
N GLN A 584 -40.70 -9.94 24.75
CA GLN A 584 -40.96 -8.50 24.98
C GLN A 584 -41.12 -7.71 23.68
N PHE A 585 -40.43 -8.12 22.62
CA PHE A 585 -40.48 -7.46 21.31
C PHE A 585 -41.40 -8.13 20.31
N GLY A 586 -42.04 -9.25 20.69
CA GLY A 586 -42.97 -9.99 19.85
C GLY A 586 -44.28 -9.24 19.61
N PRO A 587 -45.19 -9.77 18.77
CA PRO A 587 -46.46 -9.12 18.43
C PRO A 587 -47.35 -8.76 19.62
N ASP A 588 -47.29 -9.56 20.68
CA ASP A 588 -48.05 -9.40 21.94
C ASP A 588 -47.16 -8.91 23.10
N GLY A 589 -45.91 -8.52 22.81
CA GLY A 589 -44.94 -8.04 23.79
C GLY A 589 -45.25 -6.63 24.31
N GLU A 590 -44.54 -6.20 25.36
CA GLU A 590 -44.69 -4.85 25.91
C GLU A 590 -44.13 -3.76 24.97
N GLU A 591 -43.13 -4.12 24.16
CA GLU A 591 -42.44 -3.23 23.22
C GLU A 591 -42.41 -3.86 21.83
N PRO A 592 -43.56 -4.10 21.17
CA PRO A 592 -43.59 -4.85 19.92
C PRO A 592 -42.81 -4.12 18.82
N PHE A 593 -42.00 -4.85 18.04
CA PHE A 593 -41.28 -4.26 16.89
C PHE A 593 -42.19 -3.72 15.80
N ILE A 594 -43.41 -4.26 15.71
CA ILE A 594 -44.41 -3.86 14.72
C ILE A 594 -45.68 -3.43 15.45
N ILE A 595 -46.05 -2.18 15.22
CA ILE A 595 -47.30 -1.60 15.67
C ILE A 595 -48.36 -1.89 14.62
N THR A 596 -49.52 -2.36 15.06
CA THR A 596 -50.66 -2.72 14.24
C THR A 596 -51.92 -2.15 14.88
N LYS A 597 -53.04 -2.23 14.16
CA LYS A 597 -54.37 -1.92 14.73
C LYS A 597 -54.70 -2.67 16.03
N LYS A 598 -54.11 -3.85 16.25
CA LYS A 598 -54.47 -4.71 17.41
C LYS A 598 -53.69 -4.35 18.66
N ASN A 599 -52.46 -3.86 18.52
CA ASN A 599 -51.54 -3.67 19.64
C ASN A 599 -51.12 -2.20 19.88
N TRP A 600 -51.55 -1.24 19.05
CA TRP A 600 -51.17 0.19 19.19
C TRP A 600 -51.39 0.78 20.59
N ARG A 601 -52.41 0.31 21.32
CA ARG A 601 -52.71 0.74 22.69
C ARG A 601 -51.60 0.44 23.70
N GLN A 602 -50.72 -0.50 23.39
CA GLN A 602 -49.54 -0.80 24.22
C GLN A 602 -48.45 0.26 24.02
N CYS A 603 -48.39 0.88 22.84
CA CYS A 603 -47.32 1.79 22.43
C CYS A 603 -47.68 3.27 22.64
N VAL A 604 -48.96 3.62 22.77
CA VAL A 604 -49.42 5.01 22.91
C VAL A 604 -49.98 5.24 24.31
N LYS A 605 -49.43 6.23 25.01
CA LYS A 605 -49.97 6.79 26.25
C LYS A 605 -50.56 8.16 25.95
N CYS A 606 -51.89 8.27 25.89
CA CYS A 606 -52.54 9.55 25.61
C CYS A 606 -52.52 10.44 26.86
N TRP A 607 -52.29 11.74 26.68
CA TRP A 607 -52.18 12.69 27.80
C TRP A 607 -53.46 12.79 28.66
N ASP A 608 -54.62 12.52 28.06
CA ASP A 608 -55.93 12.62 28.71
C ASP A 608 -56.34 11.36 29.48
N GLU A 609 -55.54 10.30 29.44
CA GLU A 609 -55.81 9.06 30.18
C GLU A 609 -55.83 9.31 31.70
N GLY A 610 -56.92 8.90 32.35
CA GLY A 610 -57.13 9.09 33.79
C GLY A 610 -57.48 10.52 34.21
N ARG A 611 -57.67 11.46 33.26
CA ARG A 611 -58.10 12.84 33.55
C ARG A 611 -59.63 12.95 33.62
N PRO A 612 -60.17 13.85 34.47
CA PRO A 612 -61.62 14.05 34.57
C PRO A 612 -62.19 14.74 33.33
N GLU A 613 -63.47 14.49 33.05
CA GLU A 613 -64.18 15.09 31.92
C GLU A 613 -64.21 16.63 32.05
N GLY A 614 -63.80 17.33 30.98
CA GLY A 614 -63.70 18.79 30.97
C GLY A 614 -62.39 19.36 31.55
N TYR A 615 -61.41 18.52 31.88
CA TYR A 615 -60.06 18.96 32.24
C TYR A 615 -59.45 19.82 31.14
N VAL A 616 -58.84 20.94 31.54
CA VAL A 616 -58.11 21.85 30.65
C VAL A 616 -56.67 21.40 30.65
N GLN A 617 -56.17 21.04 29.47
CA GLN A 617 -54.82 20.56 29.29
C GLN A 617 -53.78 21.61 29.65
N ASP A 618 -52.70 21.20 30.32
CA ASP A 618 -51.44 21.94 30.35
C ASP A 618 -50.55 21.44 29.19
N PRO A 619 -50.37 22.21 28.12
CA PRO A 619 -49.63 21.76 26.92
C PRO A 619 -48.14 21.57 27.16
N VAL A 620 -47.60 21.90 28.35
CA VAL A 620 -46.20 21.68 28.72
C VAL A 620 -46.03 20.40 29.56
N LEU A 621 -47.05 20.02 30.34
CA LEU A 621 -46.97 18.90 31.28
C LEU A 621 -47.80 17.68 30.85
N ASP A 622 -48.90 17.90 30.14
CA ASP A 622 -49.83 16.87 29.70
C ASP A 622 -49.56 16.53 28.23
N LEU A 623 -48.47 15.81 27.99
CA LEU A 623 -48.04 15.35 26.67
C LEU A 623 -48.34 13.86 26.49
N SER A 624 -48.79 13.49 25.29
CA SER A 624 -48.87 12.08 24.91
C SER A 624 -47.45 11.51 24.77
N SER A 625 -47.30 10.19 24.88
CA SER A 625 -46.06 9.49 24.57
C SER A 625 -46.35 8.39 23.57
N PHE A 626 -45.64 8.39 22.46
CA PHE A 626 -45.76 7.43 21.38
C PHE A 626 -44.45 7.38 20.57
N PRO A 627 -44.16 6.27 19.87
CA PRO A 627 -42.99 6.15 19.02
C PRO A 627 -42.97 7.16 17.87
N GLU A 628 -41.79 7.64 17.48
CA GLU A 628 -41.63 8.64 16.41
C GLU A 628 -42.26 8.19 15.08
N SER A 629 -42.24 6.90 14.80
CA SER A 629 -42.95 6.26 13.68
C SER A 629 -44.46 6.57 13.59
N LEU A 630 -45.11 6.90 14.73
CA LEU A 630 -46.51 7.35 14.82
C LEU A 630 -46.65 8.88 14.80
N GLY A 631 -45.57 9.63 14.64
CA GLY A 631 -45.55 11.09 14.58
C GLY A 631 -46.17 11.71 13.35
N GLY A 632 -46.18 10.98 12.24
CA GLY A 632 -46.46 11.56 10.93
C GLY A 632 -45.21 12.23 10.33
N GLY A 633 -45.29 12.57 9.04
CA GLY A 633 -44.10 13.00 8.27
C GLY A 633 -43.66 14.45 8.47
N SER A 634 -44.30 15.22 9.37
CA SER A 634 -43.92 16.62 9.66
C SER A 634 -43.91 16.89 11.15
N PHE A 635 -43.03 17.81 11.58
CA PHE A 635 -42.97 18.26 12.98
C PHE A 635 -44.32 18.80 13.48
N GLU A 636 -45.05 19.53 12.64
CA GLU A 636 -46.39 20.03 12.97
C GLU A 636 -47.38 18.90 13.27
N THR A 637 -47.32 17.81 12.49
CA THR A 637 -48.19 16.63 12.72
C THR A 637 -47.79 15.92 14.00
N TYR A 638 -46.48 15.79 14.24
CA TYR A 638 -45.95 15.19 15.46
C TYR A 638 -46.38 15.99 16.69
N GLU A 639 -46.19 17.31 16.65
CA GLU A 639 -46.57 18.23 17.73
C GLU A 639 -48.08 18.22 17.97
N ASP A 640 -48.91 18.18 16.92
CA ASP A 640 -50.36 18.06 17.07
C ASP A 640 -50.76 16.73 17.74
N ARG A 641 -50.13 15.61 17.37
CA ARG A 641 -50.36 14.31 18.00
C ARG A 641 -49.88 14.27 19.46
N LEU A 642 -48.77 14.95 19.74
CA LEU A 642 -48.15 15.06 21.06
C LEU A 642 -49.00 15.89 22.01
N CYS A 643 -49.43 17.07 21.55
CA CYS A 643 -50.00 18.11 22.37
C CYS A 643 -51.52 18.24 22.24
N SER A 644 -52.16 17.78 21.16
CA SER A 644 -53.58 18.08 20.92
C SER A 644 -54.45 16.83 20.87
N TRP A 645 -53.93 15.71 20.38
CA TRP A 645 -54.71 14.48 20.21
C TRP A 645 -55.09 13.86 21.55
N ARG A 646 -56.37 13.56 21.69
CA ARG A 646 -56.92 12.80 22.81
C ARG A 646 -57.00 11.32 22.48
N THR A 647 -57.26 10.52 23.49
CA THR A 647 -57.58 9.08 23.41
C THR A 647 -58.53 8.75 22.24
N LYS A 648 -59.63 9.50 22.11
CA LYS A 648 -60.63 9.30 21.05
C LYS A 648 -60.13 9.64 19.63
N ASP A 649 -59.18 10.57 19.53
CA ASP A 649 -58.67 11.04 18.24
C ASP A 649 -57.69 10.00 17.69
N TRP A 650 -56.87 9.41 18.57
CA TRP A 650 -56.08 8.21 18.26
C TRP A 650 -56.95 7.02 17.85
N GLU A 651 -58.03 6.72 18.59
CA GLU A 651 -58.98 5.65 18.23
C GLU A 651 -59.59 5.87 16.85
N ALA A 652 -60.10 7.08 16.58
CA ALA A 652 -60.69 7.41 15.29
C ALA A 652 -59.68 7.32 14.14
N TRP A 653 -58.43 7.75 14.36
CA TRP A 653 -57.38 7.62 13.37
C TRP A 653 -57.03 6.15 13.11
N ILE A 654 -56.80 5.34 14.16
CA ILE A 654 -56.51 3.92 14.01
C ILE A 654 -57.67 3.19 13.32
N ASP A 655 -58.91 3.45 13.70
CA ASP A 655 -60.10 2.83 13.08
C ASP A 655 -60.20 3.16 11.58
N SER A 656 -59.71 4.32 11.16
CA SER A 656 -59.72 4.74 9.76
C SER A 656 -58.69 4.03 8.87
N LEU A 657 -57.68 3.38 9.45
CA LEU A 657 -56.61 2.69 8.70
C LEU A 657 -57.09 1.35 8.10
N PRO A 658 -56.36 0.73 7.16
CA PRO A 658 -56.62 -0.63 6.71
C PRO A 658 -56.43 -1.69 7.81
N ASP A 659 -57.12 -2.84 7.72
CA ASP A 659 -57.01 -3.90 8.73
C ASP A 659 -55.64 -4.59 8.79
N ASP A 660 -54.92 -4.57 7.66
CA ASP A 660 -53.54 -5.02 7.50
C ASP A 660 -52.52 -3.89 7.71
N TRP A 661 -52.94 -2.72 8.20
CA TRP A 661 -52.03 -1.63 8.50
C TRP A 661 -51.03 -1.99 9.59
N TRP A 662 -49.78 -1.59 9.36
CA TRP A 662 -48.69 -1.72 10.32
C TRP A 662 -47.68 -0.59 10.15
N VAL A 663 -46.85 -0.38 11.17
CA VAL A 663 -45.64 0.45 11.11
C VAL A 663 -44.56 -0.15 12.02
N VAL A 664 -43.29 0.06 11.69
CA VAL A 664 -42.17 -0.33 12.56
C VAL A 664 -42.14 0.57 13.80
N ASN A 665 -42.02 -0.03 14.98
CA ASN A 665 -41.80 0.68 16.22
C ASN A 665 -40.32 1.09 16.36
N SER A 666 -40.00 2.31 15.93
CA SER A 666 -38.65 2.90 16.03
C SER A 666 -38.04 2.81 17.42
N ASP A 667 -38.85 3.02 18.46
CA ASP A 667 -38.38 3.04 19.85
C ASP A 667 -38.00 1.64 20.31
N ALA A 668 -38.81 0.62 19.99
CA ALA A 668 -38.49 -0.77 20.30
C ALA A 668 -37.23 -1.25 19.57
N VAL A 669 -37.05 -0.84 18.31
CA VAL A 669 -35.83 -1.13 17.53
C VAL A 669 -34.61 -0.49 18.19
N ALA A 670 -34.70 0.78 18.58
CA ALA A 670 -33.62 1.46 19.30
C ALA A 670 -33.30 0.79 20.63
N VAL A 671 -34.33 0.50 21.45
CA VAL A 671 -34.20 -0.22 22.72
C VAL A 671 -33.51 -1.56 22.56
N ALA A 672 -33.94 -2.35 21.57
CA ALA A 672 -33.32 -3.64 21.27
C ALA A 672 -31.85 -3.50 20.87
N SER A 673 -31.51 -2.50 20.05
CA SER A 673 -30.14 -2.23 19.61
C SER A 673 -29.20 -2.03 20.81
N TYR A 674 -29.46 -1.05 21.69
CA TYR A 674 -28.51 -0.76 22.78
C TYR A 674 -28.66 -1.65 24.03
N GLN A 675 -29.83 -2.23 24.31
CA GLN A 675 -30.01 -3.09 25.50
C GLN A 675 -29.70 -4.57 25.25
N VAL A 676 -29.80 -5.03 24.00
CA VAL A 676 -29.66 -6.45 23.65
C VAL A 676 -28.55 -6.68 22.64
N GLU A 677 -28.57 -6.01 21.50
CA GLU A 677 -27.60 -6.27 20.43
C GLU A 677 -26.19 -5.86 20.84
N ASP A 678 -26.00 -4.62 21.30
CA ASP A 678 -24.69 -4.09 21.69
C ASP A 678 -23.96 -5.00 22.70
N PRO A 679 -24.57 -5.43 23.83
CA PRO A 679 -23.93 -6.37 24.75
C PRO A 679 -23.64 -7.75 24.13
N THR A 680 -24.50 -8.21 23.21
CA THR A 680 -24.37 -9.54 22.58
C THR A 680 -23.29 -9.55 21.51
N LEU A 681 -22.98 -8.40 20.90
CA LEU A 681 -21.94 -8.24 19.89
C LEU A 681 -20.52 -8.17 20.48
N VAL A 682 -20.36 -7.82 21.76
CA VAL A 682 -19.05 -7.67 22.41
C VAL A 682 -18.10 -8.86 22.19
N PRO A 683 -18.51 -10.13 22.32
CA PRO A 683 -17.63 -11.27 22.04
C PRO A 683 -17.12 -11.29 20.59
N GLU A 684 -17.97 -10.92 19.62
CA GLU A 684 -17.58 -10.86 18.20
C GLU A 684 -16.61 -9.71 17.94
N MET A 685 -16.83 -8.55 18.57
CA MET A 685 -15.90 -7.40 18.52
C MET A 685 -14.53 -7.77 19.10
N VAL A 686 -14.49 -8.53 20.19
CA VAL A 686 -13.25 -9.03 20.80
C VAL A 686 -12.56 -10.03 19.87
N ASP A 687 -13.30 -11.00 19.30
CA ASP A 687 -12.75 -11.97 18.35
C ASP A 687 -12.17 -11.27 17.11
N TYR A 688 -12.89 -10.28 16.56
CA TYR A 688 -12.42 -9.43 15.46
C TYR A 688 -11.12 -8.74 15.85
N TYR A 689 -11.07 -8.07 17.01
CA TYR A 689 -9.87 -7.37 17.47
C TYR A 689 -8.69 -8.31 17.69
N VAL A 690 -8.91 -9.53 18.20
CA VAL A 690 -7.82 -10.50 18.39
C VAL A 690 -7.24 -10.97 17.05
N LYS A 691 -8.09 -11.14 16.02
CA LYS A 691 -7.66 -11.56 14.68
C LYS A 691 -7.01 -10.43 13.88
N ASN A 692 -7.62 -9.24 13.90
CA ASN A 692 -7.31 -8.12 13.01
C ASN A 692 -6.61 -6.95 13.71
N GLY A 693 -6.52 -6.98 15.05
CA GLY A 693 -5.90 -5.94 15.84
C GLY A 693 -4.45 -5.71 15.47
N PRO A 694 -3.92 -4.49 15.70
CA PRO A 694 -2.56 -4.13 15.35
C PRO A 694 -1.57 -5.05 16.06
N GLN A 695 -0.98 -5.99 15.32
CA GLN A 695 0.01 -6.90 15.88
C GLN A 695 1.29 -6.19 16.35
N VAL A 696 1.57 -4.98 15.89
CA VAL A 696 2.61 -4.10 16.44
C VAL A 696 2.24 -2.67 16.09
N TYR A 697 1.94 -1.82 17.07
CA TYR A 697 2.10 -0.38 16.86
C TYR A 697 3.60 -0.09 16.83
N SER A 698 4.18 0.16 15.65
CA SER A 698 5.45 0.89 15.61
C SER A 698 5.16 2.34 15.94
N TYR A 699 5.56 2.76 17.14
CA TYR A 699 5.57 4.14 17.60
C TYR A 699 6.55 5.01 16.81
#